data_AF-A0A2A5SE20-F1
#
_entry.id   AF-A0A2A5SE20-F1
#
_cell.length_a   1.000
_cell.length_b   1.000
_cell.length_c   1.000
_cell.angle_alpha   90.00
_cell.angle_beta   90.00
_cell.angle_gamma   90.00
#
_symmetry.space_group_name_H-M   'P 1'
#
loop_
_entity.id
_entity.type
_entity.pdbx_description
1 polymer ?
#
loop_
_entity_poly.entity_id
_entity_poly.type
_entity_poly.pdbx_seq_one_letter_code
_entity_poly.pdbx_strand_id
1 'polypeptide(L)'
;MEMQKQKPPRKKNKIITKRKVLSATMSGTLLMTSVVIPTAYSLLSNQITAQAAALNIDLLQNITSSNNSGTSTTNRWASNSGSHNVDFTISGHALANVSLLSGPRYAALAIPQELRGYVVANGNTSVTTNLKIDFNQIALINAIVSAGDTFVAGVATILSNNPAASINLTQGTTQLNLLKGIQNIGGGTFSSPTTLNGNSMLSAPLNDGMGAILSQNVTAILQNLRTAVNSLNATGLAAPAANIALALIKPPLIKAIDAVLVPLVNGTGGILDLLLNASALGDTSITIPTKITAPTTIASNIDAKFVGSAVQTNLLDVNILSGADGISYVYLAGDVNLTLVAPTGNLSATTSAIGASDATATLPATLKNNAGTDIPVTLVITNSSGTIVTNGQLSAGTYTVTYSAAGYSSVTQTLVVTDPADTTAPDAPIVTSVTGNSTNGYTVTGTAELNSTITIKNGAGATVGTATTQPNGSYSVNLPGSVGPNAPLNVTAADAAGNVSNPTPTTTTADPINPVLVAPTGNLTATTSAIVATDATATLATTLKNSEGADVPVTAVITNASGNAVTNGQLSAGTYTVTYSASGYENVTQTLVVTDPADTTAPDAQTVGNVTGNSTNGYTVTGTAEPGSVGPNAPISVTATDVAGNVSDPSPAKTPADPDTIAPKAPTVKNVTGNSSKGYTVTGTAEPGSTITIKDSSGTTVGTGTANETGDYTVTLPGSVGPNAPISITATDSAGNVSAPTSAKTPADPKAPSDTTAPNPPSVDTVTGNTYTGYTVGGRGEPGSTITIKNPATGEVLGTTIVDKDGNYSIKLPMGVKPGTQLSATATDAAGNVSDPTDFIIPVLTSGMAIGNSGDNMGGKYFSSGKLPATNGADTGRLGLIGTVILSLLGSLVFWRKNKKEDES
;
A
#
# COMPACT_ATOMS: atom_id res chain seq x y z
N MET A 1 -87.65 10.97 -13.03
CA MET A 1 -87.21 9.64 -12.56
C MET A 1 -86.54 8.96 -13.74
N GLU A 2 -85.27 8.60 -13.79
CA GLU A 2 -84.09 8.88 -12.97
C GLU A 2 -82.90 8.65 -13.95
N MET A 3 -82.17 9.72 -14.30
CA MET A 3 -80.96 9.61 -15.11
C MET A 3 -79.82 9.10 -14.23
N GLN A 4 -79.36 7.87 -14.44
CA GLN A 4 -78.09 7.42 -13.85
C GLN A 4 -76.91 7.89 -14.70
N LYS A 5 -76.11 8.75 -14.07
CA LYS A 5 -74.94 9.45 -14.59
C LYS A 5 -73.75 8.49 -14.75
N GLN A 6 -73.11 8.54 -15.92
CA GLN A 6 -71.76 8.04 -16.15
C GLN A 6 -70.79 8.70 -15.16
N LYS A 7 -70.01 7.88 -14.44
CA LYS A 7 -68.89 8.32 -13.59
C LYS A 7 -67.73 8.81 -14.48
N PRO A 8 -67.23 10.05 -14.31
CA PRO A 8 -66.03 10.53 -15.00
C PRO A 8 -64.72 10.05 -14.34
N PRO A 9 -63.59 10.07 -15.07
CA PRO A 9 -62.29 9.59 -14.57
C PRO A 9 -61.73 10.49 -13.47
N ARG A 10 -61.18 9.88 -12.42
CA ARG A 10 -60.56 10.55 -11.26
C ARG A 10 -59.39 11.44 -11.70
N LYS A 11 -59.53 12.76 -11.51
CA LYS A 11 -58.45 13.75 -11.58
C LYS A 11 -57.38 13.42 -10.52
N LYS A 12 -56.11 13.32 -10.96
CA LYS A 12 -54.95 13.29 -10.06
C LYS A 12 -54.84 14.64 -9.34
N ASN A 13 -54.92 14.63 -8.01
CA ASN A 13 -54.72 15.81 -7.18
C ASN A 13 -53.28 16.31 -7.28
N LYS A 14 -53.14 17.59 -7.65
CA LYS A 14 -51.90 18.36 -7.61
C LYS A 14 -51.61 18.70 -6.14
N ILE A 15 -50.72 17.96 -5.49
CA ILE A 15 -50.25 18.29 -4.14
C ILE A 15 -49.31 19.49 -4.26
N ILE A 16 -49.78 20.67 -3.84
CA ILE A 16 -48.94 21.87 -3.65
C ILE A 16 -48.35 21.78 -2.25
N THR A 17 -47.11 21.31 -2.14
CA THR A 17 -46.36 21.35 -0.87
C THR A 17 -45.75 22.73 -0.71
N LYS A 18 -46.46 23.67 -0.05
CA LYS A 18 -45.85 24.89 0.48
C LYS A 18 -44.86 24.50 1.60
N ARG A 19 -43.57 24.43 1.31
CA ARG A 19 -42.54 24.35 2.36
C ARG A 19 -42.27 25.75 2.89
N LYS A 20 -42.61 26.00 4.15
CA LYS A 20 -42.12 27.16 4.91
C LYS A 20 -40.61 26.98 5.05
N VAL A 21 -39.82 27.87 4.45
CA VAL A 21 -38.38 27.95 4.70
C VAL A 21 -38.22 28.73 6.00
N LEU A 22 -37.55 28.13 6.98
CA LEU A 22 -37.16 28.81 8.20
C LEU A 22 -35.96 29.71 7.86
N SER A 23 -36.19 31.01 7.77
CA SER A 23 -35.12 32.01 7.64
C SER A 23 -34.46 32.17 9.01
N ALA A 24 -33.30 31.53 9.21
CA ALA A 24 -32.43 31.84 10.35
C ALA A 24 -31.40 32.87 9.89
N THR A 25 -31.60 34.13 10.27
CA THR A 25 -30.58 35.17 10.16
C THR A 25 -29.73 35.14 11.43
N MET A 26 -28.46 34.74 11.32
CA MET A 26 -27.49 34.98 12.38
C MET A 26 -26.64 36.18 11.98
N SER A 27 -26.92 37.32 12.60
CA SER A 27 -26.02 38.48 12.62
C SER A 27 -25.35 38.50 13.99
N GLY A 28 -24.04 38.30 14.03
CA GLY A 28 -23.28 38.36 15.28
C GLY A 28 -21.86 37.82 15.14
N THR A 29 -20.89 38.66 15.49
CA THR A 29 -19.46 38.35 15.65
C THR A 29 -19.26 37.22 16.66
N LEU A 30 -18.73 36.08 16.24
CA LEU A 30 -18.21 35.05 17.13
C LEU A 30 -16.92 34.45 16.57
N LEU A 31 -15.80 34.73 17.24
CA LEU A 31 -14.63 33.86 17.27
C LEU A 31 -15.06 32.58 18.00
N MET A 32 -15.06 31.40 17.38
CA MET A 32 -14.82 30.08 18.00
C MET A 32 -14.70 28.95 16.95
N THR A 33 -13.61 28.20 17.08
CA THR A 33 -13.42 26.74 16.96
C THR A 33 -14.46 25.90 16.21
N SER A 34 -13.94 25.07 15.29
CA SER A 34 -14.55 23.94 14.57
C SER A 34 -15.92 23.45 15.06
N VAL A 35 -16.93 23.58 14.20
CA VAL A 35 -18.26 22.97 14.35
C VAL A 35 -18.41 21.86 13.31
N VAL A 36 -18.69 20.64 13.77
CA VAL A 36 -19.13 19.50 12.95
C VAL A 36 -20.66 19.41 13.05
N ILE A 37 -21.36 19.46 11.90
CA ILE A 37 -22.81 19.22 11.79
C ILE A 37 -23.06 18.26 10.61
N PRO A 38 -24.01 17.31 10.72
CA PRO A 38 -24.00 16.05 9.98
C PRO A 38 -24.56 16.13 8.55
N THR A 39 -24.08 15.18 7.75
CA THR A 39 -24.41 14.89 6.35
C THR A 39 -25.92 14.84 6.05
N ALA A 40 -26.38 15.67 5.12
CA ALA A 40 -27.67 15.51 4.47
C ALA A 40 -27.50 14.71 3.16
N TYR A 41 -28.19 13.58 3.05
CA TYR A 41 -28.29 12.78 1.82
C TYR A 41 -29.06 13.54 0.73
N SER A 42 -28.50 13.62 -0.48
CA SER A 42 -29.20 14.09 -1.69
C SER A 42 -29.60 12.88 -2.56
N LEU A 43 -30.89 12.79 -2.91
CA LEU A 43 -31.50 11.69 -3.67
C LEU A 43 -31.45 11.89 -5.21
N LEU A 44 -30.40 12.54 -5.72
CA LEU A 44 -30.12 12.69 -7.15
C LEU A 44 -28.60 12.50 -7.37
N SER A 45 -28.18 11.43 -8.05
CA SER A 45 -26.76 11.02 -8.17
C SER A 45 -25.83 11.95 -8.97
N ASN A 46 -26.25 13.17 -9.31
CA ASN A 46 -25.49 14.07 -10.20
C ASN A 46 -25.22 15.46 -9.57
N GLN A 47 -25.19 15.56 -8.25
CA GLN A 47 -24.62 16.74 -7.57
C GLN A 47 -23.39 16.33 -6.76
N ILE A 48 -22.23 16.85 -7.13
CA ILE A 48 -21.11 16.97 -6.20
C ILE A 48 -21.41 18.18 -5.33
N THR A 49 -21.88 17.93 -4.11
CA THR A 49 -21.97 18.98 -3.08
C THR A 49 -20.64 19.02 -2.36
N ALA A 50 -19.77 19.97 -2.71
CA ALA A 50 -18.62 20.31 -1.88
C ALA A 50 -19.06 21.37 -0.85
N GLN A 51 -18.85 21.08 0.44
CA GLN A 51 -18.87 22.10 1.49
C GLN A 51 -17.43 22.61 1.63
N ALA A 52 -17.20 23.89 1.33
CA ALA A 52 -15.93 24.52 1.65
C ALA A 52 -15.97 25.08 3.08
N ALA A 53 -14.99 24.71 3.89
CA ALA A 53 -14.57 25.52 5.01
C ALA A 53 -13.80 26.72 4.44
N ALA A 54 -14.30 27.93 4.70
CA ALA A 54 -13.70 29.18 4.22
C ALA A 54 -12.33 29.39 4.89
N LEU A 55 -11.25 29.10 4.17
CA LEU A 55 -9.91 29.53 4.55
C LEU A 55 -9.62 30.85 3.82
N ASN A 56 -10.02 31.97 4.44
CA ASN A 56 -9.51 33.32 4.20
C ASN A 56 -9.34 33.76 2.71
N ILE A 57 -10.44 33.86 1.95
CA ILE A 57 -10.44 34.36 0.55
C ILE A 57 -11.31 35.62 0.36
N ASP A 58 -11.69 36.29 1.46
CA ASP A 58 -12.64 37.39 1.38
C ASP A 58 -11.96 38.75 1.17
N LEU A 59 -11.85 39.16 -0.10
CA LEU A 59 -11.81 40.59 -0.49
C LEU A 59 -13.15 41.06 -1.10
N LEU A 60 -14.02 40.14 -1.53
CA LEU A 60 -15.30 40.46 -2.18
C LEU A 60 -16.45 39.65 -1.58
N GLN A 61 -17.54 40.31 -1.19
CA GLN A 61 -18.80 39.65 -0.83
C GLN A 61 -19.66 39.38 -2.06
N ASN A 62 -20.56 38.39 -2.00
CA ASN A 62 -21.52 38.06 -3.05
C ASN A 62 -20.87 37.83 -4.43
N ILE A 63 -19.79 37.05 -4.48
CA ILE A 63 -19.11 36.74 -5.74
C ILE A 63 -20.05 35.97 -6.65
N THR A 64 -20.22 36.46 -7.88
CA THR A 64 -20.97 35.81 -8.96
C THR A 64 -20.04 35.55 -10.14
N SER A 65 -20.25 34.41 -10.81
CA SER A 65 -19.55 34.06 -12.04
C SER A 65 -20.55 33.87 -13.17
N SER A 66 -20.27 34.44 -14.34
CA SER A 66 -21.10 34.32 -15.53
C SER A 66 -20.23 34.20 -16.79
N ASN A 67 -20.83 33.85 -17.92
CA ASN A 67 -20.14 33.88 -19.20
C ASN A 67 -21.11 34.20 -20.35
N ASN A 68 -20.54 34.53 -21.51
CA ASN A 68 -21.30 34.89 -22.72
C ASN A 68 -21.41 33.76 -23.75
N SER A 69 -21.20 32.50 -23.37
CA SER A 69 -21.27 31.36 -24.31
C SER A 69 -22.63 31.21 -24.98
N GLY A 70 -23.68 31.77 -24.35
CA GLY A 70 -25.08 31.58 -24.75
C GLY A 70 -25.58 30.15 -24.55
N THR A 71 -24.79 29.30 -23.88
CA THR A 71 -25.13 27.89 -23.67
C THR A 71 -26.09 27.71 -22.49
N SER A 72 -27.13 26.92 -22.71
CA SER A 72 -28.05 26.50 -21.67
C SER A 72 -28.24 24.99 -21.72
N THR A 73 -29.01 24.44 -20.78
CA THR A 73 -29.40 23.01 -20.82
C THR A 73 -30.15 22.64 -22.11
N THR A 74 -30.74 23.60 -22.81
CA THR A 74 -31.51 23.41 -24.04
C THR A 74 -30.84 23.97 -25.30
N ASN A 75 -29.74 24.70 -25.16
CA ASN A 75 -29.03 25.34 -26.27
C ASN A 75 -27.52 25.15 -26.09
N ARG A 76 -26.99 24.01 -26.53
CA ARG A 76 -25.60 23.61 -26.30
C ARG A 76 -24.83 23.62 -27.62
N TRP A 77 -23.53 23.85 -27.60
CA TRP A 77 -22.73 23.80 -28.84
C TRP A 77 -22.58 22.37 -29.34
N ALA A 78 -22.74 22.13 -30.65
CA ALA A 78 -22.52 20.81 -31.22
C ALA A 78 -21.06 20.36 -31.06
N SER A 79 -20.84 19.05 -30.90
CA SER A 79 -19.53 18.44 -31.09
C SER A 79 -18.97 18.83 -32.45
N ASN A 80 -17.66 19.07 -32.57
CA ASN A 80 -17.02 19.56 -33.81
C ASN A 80 -17.47 20.94 -34.31
N SER A 81 -18.16 21.76 -33.51
CA SER A 81 -18.58 23.11 -33.92
C SER A 81 -17.44 24.14 -34.05
N GLY A 82 -16.17 23.70 -33.96
CA GLY A 82 -14.99 24.56 -34.07
C GLY A 82 -14.69 25.29 -32.76
N SER A 83 -14.00 26.44 -32.87
CA SER A 83 -13.64 27.26 -31.72
C SER A 83 -14.62 28.41 -31.50
N HIS A 84 -14.99 28.63 -30.25
CA HIS A 84 -15.86 29.71 -29.81
C HIS A 84 -15.12 30.61 -28.81
N ASN A 85 -15.32 31.92 -28.93
CA ASN A 85 -14.82 32.86 -27.95
C ASN A 85 -15.82 32.96 -26.80
N VAL A 86 -15.34 32.81 -25.57
CA VAL A 86 -16.16 32.93 -24.36
C VAL A 86 -15.45 33.81 -23.35
N ASP A 87 -16.12 34.86 -22.94
CA ASP A 87 -15.68 35.75 -21.88
C ASP A 87 -16.32 35.31 -20.57
N PHE A 88 -15.48 35.00 -19.60
CA PHE A 88 -15.91 34.67 -18.24
C PHE A 88 -15.83 35.92 -17.39
N THR A 89 -16.94 36.30 -16.76
CA THR A 89 -17.02 37.47 -15.91
C THR A 89 -17.23 37.06 -14.46
N ILE A 90 -16.32 37.49 -13.59
CA ILE A 90 -16.36 37.34 -12.13
C ILE A 90 -16.71 38.71 -11.55
N SER A 91 -17.80 38.81 -10.81
CA SER A 91 -18.25 40.06 -10.19
C SER A 91 -18.40 39.88 -8.69
N GLY A 92 -17.99 40.85 -7.90
CA GLY A 92 -18.16 40.84 -6.44
C GLY A 92 -18.24 42.24 -5.87
N HIS A 93 -18.76 42.35 -4.65
CA HIS A 93 -19.00 43.61 -3.96
C HIS A 93 -17.97 43.88 -2.86
N ALA A 94 -17.78 45.15 -2.52
CA ALA A 94 -16.86 45.53 -1.45
C ALA A 94 -17.29 44.95 -0.09
N LEU A 95 -16.34 44.38 0.67
CA LEU A 95 -16.59 43.91 2.04
C LEU A 95 -16.82 45.06 3.03
N ALA A 96 -17.58 44.74 4.08
CA ALA A 96 -17.86 45.64 5.20
C ALA A 96 -16.69 45.73 6.20
N ASN A 97 -15.93 44.65 6.42
CA ASN A 97 -14.76 44.59 7.30
C ASN A 97 -13.59 43.92 6.58
N VAL A 98 -12.43 44.59 6.51
CA VAL A 98 -11.29 44.15 5.69
C VAL A 98 -10.23 43.50 6.59
N SER A 99 -10.09 42.18 6.50
CA SER A 99 -8.89 41.47 6.98
C SER A 99 -7.94 41.31 5.79
N LEU A 100 -6.87 42.10 5.76
CA LEU A 100 -5.90 42.09 4.67
C LEU A 100 -4.94 40.92 4.84
N LEU A 101 -4.93 40.01 3.87
CA LEU A 101 -3.94 38.93 3.79
C LEU A 101 -2.67 39.44 3.10
N SER A 102 -1.55 38.81 3.38
CA SER A 102 -0.28 39.05 2.68
C SER A 102 -0.13 38.09 1.49
N GLY A 103 0.30 38.58 0.34
CA GLY A 103 0.59 37.75 -0.85
C GLY A 103 0.17 38.40 -2.18
N PRO A 104 0.65 37.90 -3.33
CA PRO A 104 0.21 38.36 -4.64
C PRO A 104 -1.25 37.96 -4.91
N ARG A 105 -1.95 38.82 -5.67
CA ARG A 105 -3.38 38.63 -6.00
C ARG A 105 -3.53 38.21 -7.45
N TYR A 106 -4.42 37.27 -7.69
CA TYR A 106 -4.72 36.73 -9.01
C TYR A 106 -6.23 36.62 -9.22
N ALA A 107 -6.68 36.93 -10.43
CA ALA A 107 -7.91 36.36 -10.96
C ALA A 107 -7.60 34.97 -11.50
N ALA A 108 -8.40 33.97 -11.16
CA ALA A 108 -8.24 32.60 -11.60
C ALA A 108 -9.54 32.06 -12.18
N LEU A 109 -9.42 31.29 -13.25
CA LEU A 109 -10.51 30.57 -13.91
C LEU A 109 -10.09 29.11 -14.06
N ALA A 110 -10.75 28.23 -13.31
CA ALA A 110 -10.48 26.81 -13.35
C ALA A 110 -11.07 26.18 -14.62
N ILE A 111 -10.25 25.40 -15.32
CA ILE A 111 -10.64 24.68 -16.54
C ILE A 111 -11.16 23.28 -16.14
N PRO A 112 -12.42 22.96 -16.45
CA PRO A 112 -12.97 21.62 -16.24
C PRO A 112 -12.10 20.56 -16.93
N GLN A 113 -11.96 19.39 -16.30
CA GLN A 113 -11.06 18.33 -16.77
C GLN A 113 -11.33 17.95 -18.24
N GLU A 114 -12.61 17.97 -18.64
CA GLU A 114 -13.10 17.61 -19.97
C GLU A 114 -12.70 18.61 -21.06
N LEU A 115 -12.35 19.85 -20.68
CA LEU A 115 -11.94 20.93 -21.60
C LEU A 115 -10.45 21.23 -21.51
N ARG A 116 -9.67 20.50 -20.70
CA ARG A 116 -8.21 20.66 -20.62
C ARG A 116 -7.58 20.31 -21.95
N GLY A 117 -6.68 21.17 -22.43
CA GLY A 117 -6.08 21.06 -23.78
C GLY A 117 -6.95 21.61 -24.91
N TYR A 118 -8.20 22.00 -24.63
CA TYR A 118 -9.13 22.59 -25.60
C TYR A 118 -9.44 24.07 -25.33
N VAL A 119 -8.92 24.60 -24.23
CA VAL A 119 -9.12 25.99 -23.78
C VAL A 119 -7.80 26.73 -23.83
N VAL A 120 -7.84 27.93 -24.39
CA VAL A 120 -6.70 28.86 -24.41
C VAL A 120 -7.15 30.27 -24.01
N ALA A 121 -6.22 31.06 -23.49
CA ALA A 121 -6.44 32.49 -23.29
C ALA A 121 -6.71 33.17 -24.65
N ASN A 122 -7.67 34.09 -24.70
CA ASN A 122 -8.03 34.83 -25.90
C ASN A 122 -7.79 36.34 -25.70
N GLY A 123 -6.66 36.68 -25.09
CA GLY A 123 -6.26 38.04 -24.77
C GLY A 123 -6.08 38.28 -23.27
N ASN A 124 -5.94 39.55 -22.93
CA ASN A 124 -5.70 39.97 -21.57
C ASN A 124 -7.00 40.05 -20.77
N THR A 125 -6.92 39.69 -19.49
CA THR A 125 -8.01 39.85 -18.53
C THR A 125 -8.26 41.35 -18.30
N SER A 126 -9.52 41.76 -18.37
CA SER A 126 -9.95 43.13 -18.05
C SER A 126 -10.50 43.17 -16.64
N VAL A 127 -10.04 44.12 -15.83
CA VAL A 127 -10.44 44.27 -14.43
C VAL A 127 -10.95 45.68 -14.22
N THR A 128 -12.17 45.82 -13.73
CA THR A 128 -12.73 47.09 -13.27
C THR A 128 -13.01 46.96 -11.78
N THR A 129 -12.39 47.82 -10.96
CA THR A 129 -12.53 47.73 -9.49
C THR A 129 -12.51 49.11 -8.86
N ASN A 130 -13.26 49.30 -7.79
CA ASN A 130 -13.02 50.36 -6.81
C ASN A 130 -12.09 49.86 -5.72
N LEU A 131 -11.17 50.68 -5.21
CA LEU A 131 -10.24 50.26 -4.17
C LEU A 131 -10.57 50.92 -2.84
N LYS A 132 -10.57 50.11 -1.78
CA LYS A 132 -10.56 50.60 -0.40
C LYS A 132 -9.14 50.47 0.15
N ILE A 133 -8.72 51.42 0.98
CA ILE A 133 -7.43 51.38 1.66
C ILE A 133 -7.59 51.73 3.13
N ASP A 134 -6.88 51.04 4.02
CA ASP A 134 -6.77 51.44 5.41
C ASP A 134 -5.47 52.24 5.62
N PHE A 135 -5.57 53.57 5.61
CA PHE A 135 -4.40 54.42 5.77
C PHE A 135 -3.77 54.32 7.17
N ASN A 136 -4.50 53.81 8.17
CA ASN A 136 -3.96 53.62 9.51
C ASN A 136 -2.80 52.61 9.53
N GLN A 137 -2.76 51.69 8.56
CA GLN A 137 -1.70 50.68 8.43
C GLN A 137 -0.42 51.25 7.79
N ILE A 138 -0.43 52.50 7.33
CA ILE A 138 0.67 53.10 6.59
C ILE A 138 1.32 54.19 7.41
N ALA A 139 2.40 53.83 8.12
CA ALA A 139 3.10 54.74 9.05
C ALA A 139 3.49 56.08 8.41
N LEU A 140 3.91 56.08 7.14
CA LEU A 140 4.28 57.29 6.41
C LEU A 140 3.08 58.22 6.16
N ILE A 141 1.88 57.69 5.93
CA ILE A 141 0.66 58.49 5.79
C ILE A 141 0.21 59.02 7.16
N ASN A 142 0.32 58.21 8.21
CA ASN A 142 0.03 58.66 9.59
C ASN A 142 0.93 59.84 10.01
N ALA A 143 2.18 59.88 9.53
CA ALA A 143 3.08 61.02 9.75
C ALA A 143 2.57 62.30 9.05
N ILE A 144 2.02 62.19 7.83
CA ILE A 144 1.37 63.32 7.14
C ILE A 144 0.14 63.79 7.91
N VAL A 145 -0.70 62.85 8.35
CA VAL A 145 -1.90 63.17 9.14
C VAL A 145 -1.54 63.92 10.42
N SER A 146 -0.54 63.43 11.16
CA SER A 146 -0.07 64.05 12.40
C SER A 146 0.51 65.46 12.17
N ALA A 147 1.30 65.63 11.10
CA ALA A 147 1.80 66.95 10.70
C ALA A 147 0.66 67.89 10.27
N GLY A 148 -0.37 67.35 9.62
CA GLY A 148 -1.57 68.09 9.20
C GLY A 148 -2.40 68.56 10.39
N ASP A 149 -2.64 67.71 11.38
CA ASP A 149 -3.36 68.09 12.59
C ASP A 149 -2.60 69.16 13.39
N THR A 150 -1.27 69.04 13.46
CA THR A 150 -0.38 70.07 14.05
C THR A 150 -0.49 71.39 13.29
N PHE A 151 -0.51 71.34 11.95
CA PHE A 151 -0.68 72.52 11.09
C PHE A 151 -2.03 73.20 11.34
N VAL A 152 -3.14 72.44 11.40
CA VAL A 152 -4.49 72.97 11.66
C VAL A 152 -4.55 73.63 13.05
N ALA A 153 -3.97 73.02 14.08
CA ALA A 153 -3.87 73.61 15.42
C ALA A 153 -3.03 74.91 15.42
N GLY A 154 -1.93 74.93 14.66
CA GLY A 154 -1.12 76.13 14.43
C GLY A 154 -1.92 77.26 13.78
N VAL A 155 -2.73 76.96 12.77
CA VAL A 155 -3.60 77.95 12.12
C VAL A 155 -4.65 78.51 13.10
N ALA A 156 -5.24 77.67 13.95
CA ALA A 156 -6.16 78.13 15.01
C ALA A 156 -5.48 79.11 16.00
N THR A 157 -4.22 78.85 16.34
CA THR A 157 -3.41 79.75 17.17
C THR A 157 -3.13 81.07 16.47
N ILE A 158 -2.81 81.03 15.16
CA ILE A 158 -2.60 82.25 14.35
C ILE A 158 -3.87 83.11 14.31
N LEU A 159 -5.05 82.51 14.09
CA LEU A 159 -6.32 83.24 14.07
C LEU A 159 -6.67 83.84 15.44
N SER A 160 -6.37 83.13 16.54
CA SER A 160 -6.57 83.64 17.90
C SER A 160 -5.70 84.87 18.20
N ASN A 161 -4.47 84.89 17.68
CA ASN A 161 -3.55 86.02 17.81
C ASN A 161 -3.81 87.14 16.79
N ASN A 162 -4.64 86.89 15.77
CA ASN A 162 -4.93 87.83 14.68
C ASN A 162 -6.45 87.84 14.37
N PRO A 163 -7.31 88.34 15.27
CA PRO A 163 -8.76 88.16 15.19
C PRO A 163 -9.43 88.84 13.99
N ALA A 164 -8.75 89.77 13.31
CA ALA A 164 -9.22 90.42 12.08
C ALA A 164 -8.68 89.78 10.79
N ALA A 165 -8.05 88.60 10.88
CA ALA A 165 -7.63 87.79 9.74
C ALA A 165 -8.58 86.59 9.56
N SER A 166 -8.73 86.14 8.32
CA SER A 166 -9.49 84.94 7.96
C SER A 166 -8.64 84.03 7.07
N ILE A 167 -8.66 82.73 7.35
CA ILE A 167 -7.92 81.69 6.61
C ILE A 167 -8.91 80.59 6.22
N ASN A 168 -9.02 80.29 4.93
CA ASN A 168 -9.91 79.24 4.44
C ASN A 168 -9.18 77.89 4.36
N LEU A 169 -9.36 77.05 5.38
CA LEU A 169 -8.75 75.72 5.45
C LEU A 169 -9.50 74.63 4.69
N THR A 170 -10.66 74.92 4.11
CA THR A 170 -11.62 73.91 3.61
C THR A 170 -10.95 72.87 2.72
N GLN A 171 -10.21 73.29 1.69
CA GLN A 171 -9.50 72.36 0.80
C GLN A 171 -8.44 71.53 1.53
N GLY A 172 -7.63 72.15 2.39
CA GLY A 172 -6.58 71.45 3.14
C GLY A 172 -7.15 70.39 4.09
N THR A 173 -8.21 70.73 4.84
CA THR A 173 -8.89 69.79 5.73
C THR A 173 -9.62 68.68 4.96
N THR A 174 -10.21 68.97 3.81
CA THR A 174 -10.85 67.96 2.96
C THR A 174 -9.83 66.93 2.48
N GLN A 175 -8.70 67.35 1.94
CA GLN A 175 -7.66 66.42 1.46
C GLN A 175 -7.01 65.65 2.62
N LEU A 176 -6.79 66.30 3.78
CA LEU A 176 -6.25 65.63 4.97
C LEU A 176 -7.20 64.55 5.49
N ASN A 177 -8.52 64.78 5.45
CA ASN A 177 -9.51 63.79 5.85
C ASN A 177 -9.56 62.56 4.93
N LEU A 178 -9.25 62.73 3.63
CA LEU A 178 -9.12 61.63 2.69
C LEU A 178 -7.89 60.73 2.94
N LEU A 179 -7.01 61.09 3.88
CA LEU A 179 -5.86 60.30 4.32
C LEU A 179 -6.07 59.64 5.68
N LYS A 180 -7.27 59.77 6.27
CA LYS A 180 -7.59 59.26 7.62
C LYS A 180 -8.44 57.99 7.54
N GLY A 181 -8.07 56.96 8.29
CA GLY A 181 -8.89 55.75 8.42
C GLY A 181 -9.02 54.94 7.13
N ILE A 182 -10.15 54.23 7.02
CA ILE A 182 -10.48 53.44 5.84
C ILE A 182 -11.15 54.34 4.80
N GLN A 183 -10.57 54.43 3.61
CA GLN A 183 -11.01 55.31 2.54
C GLN A 183 -11.28 54.54 1.26
N ASN A 184 -12.33 54.93 0.55
CA ASN A 184 -12.50 54.55 -0.85
C ASN A 184 -11.68 55.54 -1.69
N ILE A 185 -10.58 55.08 -2.25
CA ILE A 185 -9.65 55.91 -3.04
C ILE A 185 -10.05 56.00 -4.51
N GLY A 186 -11.24 55.53 -4.86
CA GLY A 186 -11.75 55.49 -6.22
C GLY A 186 -11.39 54.20 -6.94
N GLY A 187 -11.89 54.08 -8.18
CA GLY A 187 -11.70 52.91 -9.00
C GLY A 187 -11.08 53.20 -10.35
N GLY A 188 -10.81 52.13 -11.08
CA GLY A 188 -10.26 52.19 -12.41
C GLY A 188 -10.41 50.87 -13.14
N THR A 189 -10.12 50.90 -14.43
CA THR A 189 -10.05 49.72 -15.27
C THR A 189 -8.60 49.50 -15.69
N PHE A 190 -8.12 48.26 -15.58
CA PHE A 190 -6.80 47.87 -16.06
C PHE A 190 -6.87 46.52 -16.77
N SER A 191 -5.81 46.22 -17.52
CA SER A 191 -5.65 44.96 -18.24
C SER A 191 -4.47 44.19 -17.67
N SER A 192 -4.62 42.87 -17.55
CA SER A 192 -3.59 41.98 -17.03
C SER A 192 -3.36 40.78 -17.96
N PRO A 193 -2.12 40.36 -18.20
CA PRO A 193 -1.83 39.17 -19.00
C PRO A 193 -2.51 37.93 -18.43
N THR A 194 -3.19 37.17 -19.30
CA THR A 194 -3.80 35.89 -18.91
C THR A 194 -2.85 34.75 -19.26
N THR A 195 -2.48 33.94 -18.27
CA THR A 195 -1.58 32.79 -18.43
C THR A 195 -2.34 31.49 -18.21
N LEU A 196 -2.11 30.51 -19.09
CA LEU A 196 -2.56 29.13 -18.91
C LEU A 196 -1.52 28.36 -18.09
N ASN A 197 -1.91 27.87 -16.91
CA ASN A 197 -1.05 27.13 -16.01
C ASN A 197 -1.44 25.65 -16.02
N GLY A 198 -0.49 24.77 -16.36
CA GLY A 198 -0.66 23.32 -16.27
C GLY A 198 -1.87 22.74 -17.02
N ASN A 199 -2.37 23.44 -18.04
CA ASN A 199 -3.59 23.14 -18.79
C ASN A 199 -4.90 23.08 -17.96
N SER A 200 -4.85 23.43 -16.68
CA SER A 200 -5.95 23.26 -15.72
C SER A 200 -6.54 24.59 -15.24
N MET A 201 -5.84 25.71 -15.43
CA MET A 201 -6.27 27.00 -14.92
C MET A 201 -5.76 28.16 -15.78
N LEU A 202 -6.61 29.15 -16.04
CA LEU A 202 -6.20 30.47 -16.52
C LEU A 202 -6.05 31.42 -15.33
N SER A 203 -4.97 32.18 -15.26
CA SER A 203 -4.77 33.18 -14.20
C SER A 203 -4.30 34.52 -14.75
N ALA A 204 -4.66 35.61 -14.08
CA ALA A 204 -4.16 36.95 -14.37
C ALA A 204 -3.77 37.69 -13.07
N PRO A 205 -2.53 38.20 -12.93
CA PRO A 205 -2.11 38.94 -11.74
C PRO A 205 -2.84 40.28 -11.62
N LEU A 206 -3.18 40.71 -10.40
CA LEU A 206 -3.95 41.94 -10.16
C LEU A 206 -3.10 43.08 -9.58
N ASN A 207 -2.00 42.75 -8.89
CA ASN A 207 -1.23 43.73 -8.11
C ASN A 207 -0.70 44.91 -8.94
N ASP A 208 -0.17 44.69 -10.14
CA ASP A 208 0.40 45.76 -10.97
C ASP A 208 -0.67 46.79 -11.36
N GLY A 209 -1.84 46.30 -11.79
CA GLY A 209 -2.97 47.15 -12.16
C GLY A 209 -3.60 47.87 -10.98
N MET A 210 -3.75 47.19 -9.84
CA MET A 210 -4.17 47.81 -8.59
C MET A 210 -3.16 48.89 -8.15
N GLY A 211 -1.87 48.62 -8.29
CA GLY A 211 -0.79 49.54 -7.98
C GLY A 211 -0.87 50.81 -8.81
N ALA A 212 -1.18 50.71 -10.11
CA ALA A 212 -1.38 51.88 -10.96
C ALA A 212 -2.53 52.78 -10.46
N ILE A 213 -3.67 52.20 -10.07
CA ILE A 213 -4.83 52.93 -9.52
C ILE A 213 -4.46 53.59 -8.18
N LEU A 214 -3.85 52.83 -7.27
CA LEU A 214 -3.38 53.31 -5.97
C LEU A 214 -2.42 54.49 -6.12
N SER A 215 -1.40 54.33 -6.96
CA SER A 215 -0.39 55.35 -7.19
C SER A 215 -1.01 56.64 -7.74
N GLN A 216 -1.87 56.53 -8.75
CA GLN A 216 -2.54 57.68 -9.35
C GLN A 216 -3.42 58.43 -8.34
N ASN A 217 -4.29 57.72 -7.62
CA ASN A 217 -5.28 58.36 -6.76
C ASN A 217 -4.66 58.93 -5.48
N VAL A 218 -3.71 58.23 -4.86
CA VAL A 218 -2.98 58.73 -3.69
C VAL A 218 -2.08 59.91 -4.08
N THR A 219 -1.43 59.85 -5.24
CA THR A 219 -0.67 60.99 -5.78
C THR A 219 -1.56 62.21 -5.95
N ALA A 220 -2.77 62.06 -6.49
CA ALA A 220 -3.72 63.16 -6.66
C ALA A 220 -4.12 63.79 -5.31
N ILE A 221 -4.44 62.98 -4.29
CA ILE A 221 -4.77 63.48 -2.94
C ILE A 221 -3.59 64.27 -2.35
N LEU A 222 -2.38 63.72 -2.42
CA LEU A 222 -1.18 64.35 -1.88
C LEU A 222 -0.80 65.64 -2.63
N GLN A 223 -0.92 65.67 -3.97
CA GLN A 223 -0.69 66.88 -4.77
C GLN A 223 -1.73 67.97 -4.47
N ASN A 224 -3.01 67.60 -4.32
CA ASN A 224 -4.06 68.53 -3.95
C ASN A 224 -3.84 69.10 -2.55
N LEU A 225 -3.47 68.26 -1.58
CA LEU A 225 -3.12 68.72 -0.22
C LEU A 225 -1.92 69.67 -0.25
N ARG A 226 -0.85 69.30 -0.96
CA ARG A 226 0.35 70.13 -1.12
C ARG A 226 0.01 71.49 -1.73
N THR A 227 -0.81 71.49 -2.79
CA THR A 227 -1.25 72.71 -3.47
C THR A 227 -2.13 73.57 -2.56
N ALA A 228 -3.07 72.96 -1.82
CA ALA A 228 -3.91 73.66 -0.87
C ALA A 228 -3.10 74.35 0.24
N VAL A 229 -2.10 73.66 0.79
CA VAL A 229 -1.22 74.21 1.84
C VAL A 229 -0.33 75.32 1.29
N ASN A 230 0.26 75.14 0.10
CA ASN A 230 1.11 76.14 -0.53
C ASN A 230 0.33 77.42 -0.86
N SER A 231 -0.86 77.29 -1.46
CA SER A 231 -1.72 78.40 -1.87
C SER A 231 -2.49 79.05 -0.71
N LEU A 232 -2.46 78.47 0.49
CA LEU A 232 -3.18 79.00 1.64
C LEU A 232 -2.67 80.39 2.03
N ASN A 233 -3.57 81.36 2.11
CA ASN A 233 -3.26 82.72 2.54
C ASN A 233 -4.34 83.24 3.52
N ALA A 234 -3.92 84.16 4.38
CA ALA A 234 -4.82 84.94 5.21
C ALA A 234 -5.36 86.14 4.43
N THR A 235 -6.62 86.49 4.69
CA THR A 235 -7.33 87.67 4.16
C THR A 235 -7.81 88.55 5.33
N GLY A 236 -8.18 89.81 5.07
CA GLY A 236 -8.63 90.76 6.10
C GLY A 236 -7.55 91.72 6.60
N LEU A 237 -7.88 92.54 7.60
CA LEU A 237 -7.04 93.65 8.08
C LEU A 237 -5.74 93.19 8.76
N ALA A 238 -5.75 92.01 9.39
CA ALA A 238 -4.56 91.43 10.03
C ALA A 238 -3.82 90.39 9.15
N ALA A 239 -4.14 90.33 7.84
CA ALA A 239 -3.55 89.37 6.91
C ALA A 239 -2.01 89.38 6.83
N PRO A 240 -1.29 90.53 6.83
CA PRO A 240 0.17 90.53 6.71
C PRO A 240 0.87 89.78 7.86
N ALA A 241 0.47 90.03 9.11
CA ALA A 241 1.05 89.37 10.28
C ALA A 241 0.68 87.88 10.33
N ALA A 242 -0.56 87.53 10.00
CA ALA A 242 -1.01 86.15 9.90
C ALA A 242 -0.27 85.37 8.80
N ASN A 243 0.02 85.98 7.65
CA ASN A 243 0.76 85.35 6.55
C ASN A 243 2.24 85.10 6.89
N ILE A 244 2.90 85.96 7.68
CA ILE A 244 4.26 85.72 8.19
C ILE A 244 4.27 84.48 9.10
N ALA A 245 3.34 84.40 10.04
CA ALA A 245 3.23 83.25 10.93
C ALA A 245 2.87 81.96 10.16
N LEU A 246 1.99 82.06 9.17
CA LEU A 246 1.59 80.94 8.33
C LEU A 246 2.78 80.37 7.53
N ALA A 247 3.68 81.22 7.03
CA ALA A 247 4.87 80.78 6.30
C ALA A 247 5.81 79.90 7.13
N LEU A 248 5.83 80.05 8.46
CA LEU A 248 6.66 79.26 9.36
C LEU A 248 6.11 77.85 9.62
N ILE A 249 4.79 77.66 9.55
CA ILE A 249 4.14 76.39 9.88
C ILE A 249 3.83 75.51 8.66
N LYS A 250 3.87 76.05 7.43
CA LYS A 250 3.71 75.27 6.19
C LYS A 250 4.81 74.21 5.94
N PRO A 251 6.13 74.52 6.10
CA PRO A 251 7.20 73.61 5.66
C PRO A 251 7.20 72.22 6.31
N PRO A 252 6.92 72.03 7.62
CA PRO A 252 6.86 70.69 8.22
C PRO A 252 5.84 69.76 7.55
N LEU A 253 4.64 70.26 7.24
CA LEU A 253 3.61 69.49 6.54
C LEU A 253 4.01 69.21 5.09
N ILE A 254 4.54 70.20 4.36
CA ILE A 254 5.03 70.01 2.99
C ILE A 254 6.13 68.95 2.93
N LYS A 255 7.06 68.96 3.89
CA LYS A 255 8.13 67.95 3.99
C LYS A 255 7.57 66.55 4.24
N ALA A 256 6.56 66.42 5.11
CA ALA A 256 5.89 65.15 5.35
C ALA A 256 5.18 64.63 4.08
N ILE A 257 4.50 65.53 3.34
CA ILE A 257 3.84 65.19 2.07
C ILE A 257 4.87 64.73 1.04
N ASP A 258 5.97 65.47 0.85
CA ASP A 258 6.99 65.18 -0.14
C ASP A 258 7.75 63.87 0.16
N ALA A 259 7.85 63.46 1.43
CA ALA A 259 8.43 62.19 1.83
C ALA A 259 7.65 60.96 1.30
N VAL A 260 6.37 61.13 0.94
CA VAL A 260 5.54 60.08 0.34
C VAL A 260 5.31 60.34 -1.15
N LEU A 261 5.00 61.59 -1.51
CA LEU A 261 4.66 61.97 -2.88
C LEU A 261 5.83 61.76 -3.85
N VAL A 262 7.06 62.12 -3.47
CA VAL A 262 8.22 62.00 -4.36
C VAL A 262 8.57 60.54 -4.64
N PRO A 263 8.69 59.65 -3.62
CA PRO A 263 8.91 58.23 -3.88
C PRO A 263 7.78 57.59 -4.68
N LEU A 264 6.51 57.95 -4.42
CA LEU A 264 5.36 57.39 -5.12
C LEU A 264 5.35 57.75 -6.62
N VAL A 265 5.64 59.01 -6.97
CA VAL A 265 5.72 59.46 -8.36
C VAL A 265 6.92 58.83 -9.09
N ASN A 266 8.03 58.63 -8.39
CA ASN A 266 9.25 58.07 -8.97
C ASN A 266 9.29 56.53 -8.96
N GLY A 267 8.29 55.86 -8.37
CA GLY A 267 8.28 54.40 -8.21
C GLY A 267 9.39 53.87 -7.30
N THR A 268 9.77 54.61 -6.25
CA THR A 268 10.88 54.27 -5.34
C THR A 268 10.41 54.14 -3.89
N GLY A 269 11.24 53.56 -3.03
CA GLY A 269 11.01 53.54 -1.58
C GLY A 269 9.93 52.58 -1.07
N GLY A 270 9.48 51.62 -1.89
CA GLY A 270 8.53 50.56 -1.47
C GLY A 270 7.14 51.06 -1.06
N ILE A 271 6.83 52.33 -1.26
CA ILE A 271 5.54 52.93 -0.86
C ILE A 271 4.36 52.26 -1.57
N LEU A 272 4.56 51.84 -2.82
CA LEU A 272 3.52 51.18 -3.61
C LEU A 272 3.15 49.81 -3.02
N ASP A 273 4.14 49.06 -2.51
CA ASP A 273 3.91 47.78 -1.84
C ASP A 273 3.18 47.98 -0.51
N LEU A 274 3.53 49.03 0.24
CA LEU A 274 2.80 49.42 1.46
C LEU A 274 1.34 49.77 1.16
N LEU A 275 1.10 50.54 0.08
CA LEU A 275 -0.25 50.87 -0.39
C LEU A 275 -1.01 49.61 -0.82
N LEU A 276 -0.37 48.70 -1.57
CA LEU A 276 -0.97 47.44 -2.02
C LEU A 276 -1.36 46.55 -0.84
N ASN A 277 -0.46 46.39 0.14
CA ASN A 277 -0.68 45.59 1.34
C ASN A 277 -1.79 46.16 2.24
N ALA A 278 -1.98 47.48 2.24
CA ALA A 278 -3.04 48.17 2.97
C ALA A 278 -4.36 48.30 2.18
N SER A 279 -4.40 47.84 0.92
CA SER A 279 -5.55 48.00 0.02
C SER A 279 -6.36 46.72 -0.15
N ALA A 280 -7.65 46.86 -0.42
CA ALA A 280 -8.58 45.79 -0.75
C ALA A 280 -9.35 46.11 -2.03
N LEU A 281 -9.75 45.06 -2.75
CA LEU A 281 -10.73 45.17 -3.83
C LEU A 281 -12.08 45.58 -3.23
N GLY A 282 -12.75 46.51 -3.91
CA GLY A 282 -14.12 46.95 -3.63
C GLY A 282 -15.08 46.35 -4.64
N ASP A 283 -16.09 47.09 -5.10
CA ASP A 283 -16.94 46.59 -6.19
C ASP A 283 -16.09 46.30 -7.42
N THR A 284 -16.05 45.04 -7.83
CA THR A 284 -15.08 44.51 -8.78
C THR A 284 -15.77 43.65 -9.82
N SER A 285 -15.41 43.83 -11.08
CA SER A 285 -15.78 43.01 -12.22
C SER A 285 -14.53 42.65 -13.01
N ILE A 286 -14.32 41.35 -13.24
CA ILE A 286 -13.15 40.78 -13.90
C ILE A 286 -13.63 39.95 -15.08
N THR A 287 -13.20 40.29 -16.29
CA THR A 287 -13.54 39.57 -17.51
C THR A 287 -12.29 38.89 -18.06
N ILE A 288 -12.31 37.55 -18.10
CA ILE A 288 -11.26 36.70 -18.63
C ILE A 288 -11.70 36.21 -20.02
N PRO A 289 -11.10 36.74 -21.11
CA PRO A 289 -11.43 36.28 -22.45
C PRO A 289 -10.77 34.93 -22.73
N THR A 290 -11.56 33.97 -23.17
CA THR A 290 -11.11 32.60 -23.47
C THR A 290 -11.56 32.17 -24.85
N LYS A 291 -10.86 31.19 -25.41
CA LYS A 291 -11.26 30.51 -26.63
C LYS A 291 -11.33 29.03 -26.34
N ILE A 292 -12.50 28.45 -26.60
CA ILE A 292 -12.80 27.05 -26.34
C ILE A 292 -12.99 26.35 -27.69
N THR A 293 -12.19 25.33 -27.95
CA THR A 293 -12.31 24.51 -29.16
C THR A 293 -13.10 23.26 -28.84
N ALA A 294 -14.22 23.04 -29.52
CA ALA A 294 -15.03 21.84 -29.31
C ALA A 294 -14.19 20.58 -29.60
N PRO A 295 -14.02 19.66 -28.63
CA PRO A 295 -13.30 18.42 -28.85
C PRO A 295 -13.95 17.61 -29.98
N THR A 296 -13.12 16.93 -30.77
CA THR A 296 -13.61 16.13 -31.90
C THR A 296 -14.05 14.71 -31.53
N THR A 297 -13.76 14.32 -30.30
CA THR A 297 -13.93 12.97 -29.74
C THR A 297 -15.19 12.81 -28.88
N ILE A 298 -15.90 13.90 -28.60
CA ILE A 298 -17.14 13.85 -27.82
C ILE A 298 -18.34 13.79 -28.79
N ALA A 299 -19.27 12.85 -28.54
CA ALA A 299 -20.48 12.68 -29.36
C ALA A 299 -21.63 13.64 -28.96
N SER A 300 -21.40 14.50 -27.97
CA SER A 300 -22.43 15.28 -27.28
C SER A 300 -22.13 16.77 -27.25
N ASN A 301 -23.18 17.57 -27.00
CA ASN A 301 -23.08 19.02 -27.04
C ASN A 301 -22.43 19.61 -25.77
N ILE A 302 -21.62 20.67 -25.92
CA ILE A 302 -20.83 21.31 -24.87
C ILE A 302 -21.65 22.38 -24.12
N ASP A 303 -21.56 22.38 -22.79
CA ASP A 303 -21.98 23.50 -21.93
C ASP A 303 -20.72 24.07 -21.27
N ALA A 304 -20.39 25.32 -21.60
CA ALA A 304 -19.17 25.97 -21.14
C ALA A 304 -19.45 26.70 -19.82
N LYS A 305 -19.39 26.00 -18.68
CA LYS A 305 -19.49 26.63 -17.36
C LYS A 305 -18.23 26.37 -16.56
N PHE A 306 -17.51 27.43 -16.26
CA PHE A 306 -16.23 27.44 -15.55
C PHE A 306 -16.44 28.09 -14.19
N VAL A 307 -15.58 27.74 -13.23
CA VAL A 307 -15.56 28.40 -11.92
C VAL A 307 -14.47 29.46 -11.94
N GLY A 308 -14.85 30.71 -11.70
CA GLY A 308 -13.93 31.84 -11.61
C GLY A 308 -13.86 32.37 -10.19
N SER A 309 -12.70 32.83 -9.75
CA SER A 309 -12.48 33.45 -8.45
C SER A 309 -11.36 34.47 -8.49
N ALA A 310 -11.34 35.40 -7.53
CA ALA A 310 -10.20 36.29 -7.29
C ALA A 310 -9.58 35.90 -5.95
N VAL A 311 -8.30 35.56 -5.95
CA VAL A 311 -7.60 34.98 -4.80
C VAL A 311 -6.32 35.73 -4.48
N GLN A 312 -5.96 35.75 -3.21
CA GLN A 312 -4.65 36.17 -2.74
C GLN A 312 -3.91 34.95 -2.22
N THR A 313 -2.82 34.57 -2.89
CA THR A 313 -2.10 33.32 -2.58
C THR A 313 -0.68 33.36 -3.13
N ASN A 314 0.24 32.71 -2.42
CA ASN A 314 1.61 32.46 -2.89
C ASN A 314 1.70 31.21 -3.77
N LEU A 315 0.61 30.44 -3.87
CA LEU A 315 0.48 29.20 -4.63
C LEU A 315 -0.60 29.36 -5.69
N LEU A 316 -0.26 29.07 -6.95
CA LEU A 316 -1.19 29.14 -8.08
C LEU A 316 -2.16 27.93 -8.15
N ASP A 317 -2.23 27.09 -7.11
CA ASP A 317 -3.11 25.93 -7.11
C ASP A 317 -4.41 26.23 -6.33
N VAL A 318 -5.46 26.60 -7.08
CA VAL A 318 -6.74 27.07 -6.52
C VAL A 318 -7.80 25.97 -6.66
N ASN A 319 -7.46 24.74 -6.29
CA ASN A 319 -8.41 23.63 -6.32
C ASN A 319 -9.42 23.65 -5.13
N ILE A 320 -9.50 24.75 -4.36
CA ILE A 320 -10.20 24.85 -3.07
C ILE A 320 -11.28 25.95 -3.04
N LEU A 321 -11.94 26.26 -4.16
CA LEU A 321 -12.98 27.31 -4.17
C LEU A 321 -14.30 26.87 -4.79
N SER A 322 -15.25 26.49 -3.94
CA SER A 322 -16.68 26.57 -4.27
C SER A 322 -17.56 26.77 -3.03
N GLY A 323 -18.37 27.83 -3.05
CA GLY A 323 -19.43 28.15 -2.08
C GLY A 323 -19.28 29.57 -1.51
N ALA A 324 -20.27 30.47 -1.49
CA ALA A 324 -21.73 30.33 -1.64
C ALA A 324 -22.30 31.46 -2.52
N ASP A 325 -23.43 31.16 -3.17
CA ASP A 325 -24.31 32.03 -4.00
C ASP A 325 -24.05 32.11 -5.52
N GLY A 326 -23.07 31.39 -6.06
CA GLY A 326 -22.84 31.23 -7.51
C GLY A 326 -22.92 29.78 -7.98
N ILE A 327 -24.10 29.16 -7.99
CA ILE A 327 -24.23 27.76 -8.42
C ILE A 327 -24.13 27.63 -9.95
N SER A 328 -22.96 27.27 -10.45
CA SER A 328 -22.77 26.81 -11.84
C SER A 328 -22.97 25.29 -11.90
N TYR A 329 -24.16 24.85 -12.33
CA TYR A 329 -24.39 23.46 -12.71
C TYR A 329 -23.90 23.20 -14.14
N VAL A 330 -22.91 22.34 -14.32
CA VAL A 330 -22.69 21.65 -15.59
C VAL A 330 -23.69 20.49 -15.65
N TYR A 331 -24.72 20.63 -16.49
CA TYR A 331 -25.50 19.46 -16.88
C TYR A 331 -24.77 18.81 -18.05
N LEU A 332 -24.45 17.53 -17.93
CA LEU A 332 -24.16 16.66 -19.06
C LEU A 332 -25.46 15.92 -19.37
N ALA A 333 -26.16 16.31 -20.43
CA ALA A 333 -27.22 15.47 -20.97
C ALA A 333 -26.55 14.46 -21.91
N GLY A 334 -26.17 13.29 -21.36
CA GLY A 334 -25.78 12.03 -22.02
C GLY A 334 -24.61 12.11 -23.01
N ASP A 335 -23.48 11.42 -22.87
CA ASP A 335 -23.00 10.45 -21.90
C ASP A 335 -21.58 10.91 -21.55
N VAL A 336 -21.24 10.92 -20.26
CA VAL A 336 -19.82 10.90 -19.88
C VAL A 336 -19.22 9.67 -20.57
N ASN A 337 -18.01 9.76 -21.13
CA ASN A 337 -17.22 8.55 -21.40
C ASN A 337 -16.88 7.92 -20.04
N LEU A 338 -17.90 7.37 -19.40
CA LEU A 338 -17.78 6.53 -18.24
C LEU A 338 -17.18 5.26 -18.80
N THR A 339 -15.88 5.14 -18.63
CA THR A 339 -15.23 3.87 -18.85
C THR A 339 -15.55 3.01 -17.63
N LEU A 340 -16.02 1.79 -17.88
CA LEU A 340 -16.01 0.77 -16.84
C LEU A 340 -14.55 0.53 -16.47
N VAL A 341 -14.23 0.55 -15.19
CA VAL A 341 -12.90 0.16 -14.72
C VAL A 341 -12.92 -1.36 -14.66
N ALA A 342 -12.14 -1.98 -15.55
CA ALA A 342 -11.95 -3.43 -15.51
C ALA A 342 -11.33 -3.81 -14.16
N PRO A 343 -11.81 -4.87 -13.48
CA PRO A 343 -11.16 -5.35 -12.27
C PRO A 343 -9.70 -5.71 -12.55
N THR A 344 -8.80 -5.36 -11.63
CA THR A 344 -7.38 -5.72 -11.77
C THR A 344 -7.18 -7.21 -11.51
N GLY A 345 -6.60 -7.93 -12.48
CA GLY A 345 -6.30 -9.36 -12.40
C GLY A 345 -7.17 -10.21 -13.33
N ASN A 346 -6.66 -11.40 -13.69
CA ASN A 346 -7.43 -12.38 -14.46
C ASN A 346 -8.46 -13.07 -13.55
N LEU A 347 -9.65 -13.33 -14.09
CA LEU A 347 -10.62 -14.18 -13.42
C LEU A 347 -10.16 -15.63 -13.51
N SER A 348 -10.47 -16.40 -12.48
CA SER A 348 -10.26 -17.83 -12.46
C SER A 348 -11.54 -18.56 -12.09
N ALA A 349 -11.70 -19.75 -12.66
CA ALA A 349 -12.67 -20.75 -12.21
C ALA A 349 -12.04 -22.13 -12.35
N THR A 350 -12.61 -23.10 -11.64
CA THR A 350 -12.16 -24.48 -11.69
C THR A 350 -13.35 -25.36 -12.05
N THR A 351 -13.15 -26.33 -12.94
CA THR A 351 -14.14 -27.37 -13.23
C THR A 351 -14.31 -28.27 -12.01
N SER A 352 -15.42 -29.01 -11.92
CA SER A 352 -15.61 -29.93 -10.79
C SER A 352 -14.66 -31.14 -10.83
N ALA A 353 -14.21 -31.52 -12.03
CA ALA A 353 -13.30 -32.62 -12.30
C ALA A 353 -12.56 -32.38 -13.63
N ILE A 354 -11.46 -33.10 -13.83
CA ILE A 354 -10.67 -33.02 -15.07
C ILE A 354 -11.56 -33.33 -16.28
N GLY A 355 -11.55 -32.44 -17.27
CA GLY A 355 -12.35 -32.56 -18.49
C GLY A 355 -13.85 -32.27 -18.32
N ALA A 356 -14.33 -31.90 -17.14
CA ALA A 356 -15.72 -31.50 -16.93
C ALA A 356 -16.02 -30.13 -17.59
N SER A 357 -17.29 -29.90 -17.89
CA SER A 357 -17.79 -28.68 -18.56
C SER A 357 -18.84 -27.98 -17.71
N ASP A 358 -18.56 -27.80 -16.43
CA ASP A 358 -19.50 -27.30 -15.42
C ASP A 358 -18.93 -26.16 -14.54
N ALA A 359 -17.76 -25.62 -14.89
CA ALA A 359 -17.15 -24.57 -14.09
C ALA A 359 -18.04 -23.31 -14.07
N THR A 360 -18.18 -22.72 -12.88
CA THR A 360 -18.90 -21.47 -12.64
C THR A 360 -17.93 -20.41 -12.14
N ALA A 361 -17.75 -19.33 -12.89
CA ALA A 361 -16.97 -18.18 -12.44
C ALA A 361 -17.84 -17.26 -11.58
N THR A 362 -17.27 -16.74 -10.49
CA THR A 362 -17.90 -15.66 -9.74
C THR A 362 -17.68 -14.35 -10.49
N LEU A 363 -18.72 -13.86 -11.14
CA LEU A 363 -18.66 -12.65 -11.95
C LEU A 363 -19.38 -11.50 -11.24
N PRO A 364 -18.79 -10.29 -11.20
CA PRO A 364 -19.43 -9.16 -10.55
C PRO A 364 -20.68 -8.72 -11.33
N ALA A 365 -21.79 -8.53 -10.61
CA ALA A 365 -23.01 -7.96 -11.17
C ALA A 365 -22.90 -6.45 -11.41
N THR A 366 -21.89 -5.81 -10.81
CA THR A 366 -21.60 -4.38 -10.95
C THR A 366 -20.12 -4.13 -11.13
N LEU A 367 -19.73 -3.20 -12.02
CA LEU A 367 -18.35 -2.70 -12.13
C LEU A 367 -18.29 -1.24 -11.70
N LYS A 368 -17.14 -0.80 -11.17
CA LYS A 368 -16.93 0.62 -10.89
C LYS A 368 -16.73 1.38 -12.19
N ASN A 369 -17.29 2.57 -12.28
CA ASN A 369 -16.90 3.52 -13.31
C ASN A 369 -15.66 4.31 -12.89
N ASN A 370 -15.12 5.11 -13.80
CA ASN A 370 -14.00 6.04 -13.56
C ASN A 370 -14.26 7.09 -12.45
N ALA A 371 -15.48 7.21 -11.94
CA ALA A 371 -15.84 8.05 -10.78
C ALA A 371 -16.02 7.25 -9.47
N GLY A 372 -15.78 5.93 -9.48
CA GLY A 372 -15.85 5.06 -8.30
C GLY A 372 -17.24 4.50 -7.96
N THR A 373 -18.28 4.80 -8.77
CA THR A 373 -19.66 4.32 -8.56
C THR A 373 -19.85 2.92 -9.13
N ASP A 374 -20.54 2.04 -8.39
CA ASP A 374 -20.91 0.69 -8.86
C ASP A 374 -22.06 0.74 -9.88
N ILE A 375 -21.80 0.23 -11.09
CA ILE A 375 -22.70 0.25 -12.24
C ILE A 375 -23.15 -1.18 -12.56
N PRO A 376 -24.46 -1.46 -12.65
CA PRO A 376 -24.96 -2.76 -13.09
C PRO A 376 -24.49 -3.09 -14.51
N VAL A 377 -23.91 -4.27 -14.69
CA VAL A 377 -23.39 -4.73 -15.99
C VAL A 377 -24.13 -5.98 -16.45
N THR A 378 -24.32 -6.10 -17.76
CA THR A 378 -24.61 -7.37 -18.42
C THR A 378 -23.31 -8.02 -18.84
N LEU A 379 -23.29 -9.35 -18.88
CA LEU A 379 -22.09 -10.13 -19.10
C LEU A 379 -22.31 -11.19 -20.19
N VAL A 380 -21.31 -11.33 -21.05
CA VAL A 380 -21.25 -12.34 -22.11
C VAL A 380 -19.89 -13.02 -22.03
N ILE A 381 -19.86 -14.35 -21.93
CA ILE A 381 -18.63 -15.14 -21.97
C ILE A 381 -18.48 -15.70 -23.38
N THR A 382 -17.32 -15.52 -23.99
CA THR A 382 -16.98 -16.12 -25.29
C THR A 382 -15.72 -16.98 -25.19
N ASN A 383 -15.70 -18.08 -25.93
CA ASN A 383 -14.49 -18.90 -26.09
C ASN A 383 -13.51 -18.28 -27.11
N SER A 384 -12.38 -18.93 -27.35
CA SER A 384 -11.36 -18.47 -28.31
C SER A 384 -11.86 -18.39 -29.77
N SER A 385 -12.93 -19.11 -30.14
CA SER A 385 -13.59 -18.99 -31.43
C SER A 385 -14.67 -17.91 -31.49
N GLY A 386 -14.89 -17.15 -30.41
CA GLY A 386 -15.89 -16.09 -30.31
C GLY A 386 -17.33 -16.57 -30.06
N THR A 387 -17.54 -17.86 -29.80
CA THR A 387 -18.86 -18.45 -29.52
C THR A 387 -19.26 -18.15 -28.08
N ILE A 388 -20.52 -17.78 -27.85
CA ILE A 388 -21.06 -17.51 -26.51
C ILE A 388 -21.19 -18.82 -25.72
N VAL A 389 -20.74 -18.79 -24.47
CA VAL A 389 -20.80 -19.92 -23.53
C VAL A 389 -21.50 -19.49 -22.24
N THR A 390 -22.30 -20.37 -21.66
CA THR A 390 -23.06 -20.08 -20.43
C THR A 390 -22.15 -20.24 -19.19
N ASN A 391 -22.25 -19.32 -18.23
CA ASN A 391 -21.57 -19.48 -16.94
C ASN A 391 -22.16 -20.69 -16.19
N GLY A 392 -21.32 -21.63 -15.74
CA GLY A 392 -21.76 -22.95 -15.26
C GLY A 392 -21.76 -24.05 -16.33
N GLN A 393 -21.32 -23.73 -17.55
CA GLN A 393 -21.06 -24.70 -18.61
C GLN A 393 -19.67 -24.50 -19.25
N LEU A 394 -18.68 -24.15 -18.43
CA LEU A 394 -17.32 -23.83 -18.87
C LEU A 394 -16.41 -25.05 -18.69
N SER A 395 -15.57 -25.33 -19.69
CA SER A 395 -14.52 -26.36 -19.66
C SER A 395 -13.16 -25.73 -19.38
N ALA A 396 -12.13 -26.52 -19.08
CA ALA A 396 -10.77 -26.00 -19.00
C ALA A 396 -10.36 -25.27 -20.30
N GLY A 397 -9.86 -24.05 -20.17
CA GLY A 397 -9.56 -23.18 -21.30
C GLY A 397 -9.53 -21.70 -20.95
N THR A 398 -9.22 -20.88 -21.95
CA THR A 398 -9.23 -19.41 -21.82
C THR A 398 -10.45 -18.83 -22.50
N TYR A 399 -11.18 -17.98 -21.77
CA TYR A 399 -12.39 -17.31 -22.20
C TYR A 399 -12.25 -15.80 -22.08
N THR A 400 -13.06 -15.08 -22.84
CA THR A 400 -13.20 -13.63 -22.74
C THR A 400 -14.55 -13.31 -22.11
N VAL A 401 -14.54 -12.64 -20.96
CA VAL A 401 -15.75 -12.09 -20.34
C VAL A 401 -15.88 -10.65 -20.80
N THR A 402 -16.97 -10.35 -21.51
CA THR A 402 -17.30 -9.00 -21.96
C THR A 402 -18.38 -8.42 -21.06
N TYR A 403 -18.05 -7.34 -20.35
CA TYR A 403 -18.99 -6.58 -19.55
C TYR A 403 -19.52 -5.42 -20.37
N SER A 404 -20.84 -5.25 -20.37
CA SER A 404 -21.52 -4.17 -21.08
C SER A 404 -22.51 -3.47 -20.17
N ALA A 405 -22.61 -2.15 -20.26
CA ALA A 405 -23.63 -1.36 -19.60
C ALA A 405 -24.11 -0.27 -20.54
N ALA A 406 -25.39 0.08 -20.48
CA ALA A 406 -25.95 1.13 -21.34
C ALA A 406 -25.25 2.47 -21.05
N GLY A 407 -24.69 3.11 -22.09
CA GLY A 407 -23.91 4.34 -21.97
C GLY A 407 -22.42 4.16 -21.64
N TYR A 408 -21.90 2.92 -21.63
CA TYR A 408 -20.49 2.60 -21.37
C TYR A 408 -19.90 1.80 -22.52
N SER A 409 -18.62 2.03 -22.84
CA SER A 409 -17.87 1.11 -23.70
C SER A 409 -17.68 -0.23 -22.99
N SER A 410 -17.89 -1.34 -23.71
CA SER A 410 -17.67 -2.67 -23.16
C SER A 410 -16.21 -2.87 -22.77
N VAL A 411 -15.98 -3.52 -21.64
CA VAL A 411 -14.65 -3.92 -21.19
C VAL A 411 -14.55 -5.43 -21.17
N THR A 412 -13.37 -5.95 -21.51
CA THR A 412 -13.11 -7.39 -21.53
C THR A 412 -12.17 -7.78 -20.41
N GLN A 413 -12.33 -9.01 -19.94
CA GLN A 413 -11.45 -9.63 -18.97
C GLN A 413 -11.17 -11.07 -19.38
N THR A 414 -9.94 -11.51 -19.17
CA THR A 414 -9.59 -12.91 -19.37
C THR A 414 -10.09 -13.74 -18.19
N LEU A 415 -10.86 -14.77 -18.50
CA LEU A 415 -11.24 -15.83 -17.57
C LEU A 415 -10.44 -17.09 -17.93
N VAL A 416 -9.61 -17.53 -16.99
CA VAL A 416 -8.88 -18.79 -17.12
C VAL A 416 -9.63 -19.84 -16.32
N VAL A 417 -10.17 -20.84 -17.01
CA VAL A 417 -10.76 -22.01 -16.39
C VAL A 417 -9.70 -23.11 -16.37
N THR A 418 -9.39 -23.59 -15.19
CA THR A 418 -8.44 -24.69 -14.99
C THR A 418 -9.19 -25.94 -14.56
N ASP A 419 -8.71 -27.10 -14.97
CA ASP A 419 -9.12 -28.30 -14.26
C ASP A 419 -8.51 -28.31 -12.85
N PRO A 420 -9.17 -28.90 -11.85
CA PRO A 420 -8.55 -29.12 -10.55
C PRO A 420 -7.29 -29.96 -10.76
N ALA A 421 -6.30 -29.78 -9.87
CA ALA A 421 -5.13 -30.66 -9.88
C ALA A 421 -5.63 -32.11 -9.81
N ASP A 422 -5.11 -32.97 -10.67
CA ASP A 422 -5.34 -34.40 -10.55
C ASP A 422 -4.81 -34.82 -9.18
N THR A 423 -5.70 -35.16 -8.26
CA THR A 423 -5.36 -35.71 -6.94
C THR A 423 -5.70 -37.19 -6.85
N THR A 424 -6.20 -37.77 -7.94
CA THR A 424 -6.63 -39.16 -8.00
C THR A 424 -5.39 -40.01 -8.21
N ALA A 425 -4.93 -40.63 -7.12
CA ALA A 425 -3.87 -41.61 -7.22
C ALA A 425 -4.29 -42.77 -8.14
N PRO A 426 -3.37 -43.29 -8.97
CA PRO A 426 -3.63 -44.47 -9.77
C PRO A 426 -3.95 -45.66 -8.86
N ASP A 427 -4.68 -46.64 -9.39
CA ASP A 427 -4.94 -47.89 -8.65
C ASP A 427 -3.62 -48.59 -8.26
N ALA A 428 -3.65 -49.29 -7.12
CA ALA A 428 -2.49 -50.03 -6.64
C ALA A 428 -2.01 -51.05 -7.69
N PRO A 429 -0.71 -51.08 -8.05
CA PRO A 429 -0.18 -52.02 -9.03
C PRO A 429 -0.48 -53.47 -8.65
N ILE A 430 -0.91 -54.28 -9.61
CA ILE A 430 -1.03 -55.71 -9.39
C ILE A 430 0.34 -56.33 -9.65
N VAL A 431 0.91 -57.02 -8.66
CA VAL A 431 2.12 -57.84 -8.84
C VAL A 431 1.67 -59.22 -9.30
N THR A 432 2.06 -59.62 -10.52
CA THR A 432 1.68 -60.93 -11.07
C THR A 432 2.71 -62.01 -10.75
N SER A 433 3.99 -61.65 -10.66
CA SER A 433 5.04 -62.59 -10.29
C SER A 433 6.28 -61.89 -9.73
N VAL A 434 6.94 -62.56 -8.78
CA VAL A 434 8.30 -62.24 -8.35
C VAL A 434 9.12 -63.50 -8.55
N THR A 435 10.20 -63.41 -9.33
CA THR A 435 11.08 -64.55 -9.65
C THR A 435 12.54 -64.16 -9.44
N GLY A 436 13.42 -65.15 -9.31
CA GLY A 436 14.86 -64.93 -9.11
C GLY A 436 15.38 -65.43 -7.76
N ASN A 437 16.59 -65.05 -7.41
CA ASN A 437 17.26 -65.45 -6.17
C ASN A 437 18.36 -64.45 -5.79
N SER A 438 18.93 -64.60 -4.61
CA SER A 438 19.92 -63.68 -4.04
C SER A 438 21.22 -63.60 -4.87
N THR A 439 21.50 -64.61 -5.68
CA THR A 439 22.71 -64.69 -6.53
C THR A 439 22.53 -63.97 -7.86
N ASN A 440 21.36 -64.13 -8.50
CA ASN A 440 21.10 -63.65 -9.85
C ASN A 440 20.25 -62.36 -9.91
N GLY A 441 19.77 -61.89 -8.76
CA GLY A 441 18.80 -60.80 -8.67
C GLY A 441 17.37 -61.29 -8.82
N TYR A 442 16.44 -60.35 -8.67
CA TYR A 442 15.00 -60.62 -8.71
C TYR A 442 14.34 -59.85 -9.84
N THR A 443 13.28 -60.39 -10.41
CA THR A 443 12.43 -59.72 -11.40
C THR A 443 11.02 -59.67 -10.87
N VAL A 444 10.47 -58.46 -10.75
CA VAL A 444 9.09 -58.21 -10.36
C VAL A 444 8.30 -57.82 -11.61
N THR A 445 7.26 -58.58 -11.93
CA THR A 445 6.35 -58.30 -13.04
C THR A 445 4.94 -58.08 -12.55
N GLY A 446 4.17 -57.31 -13.31
CA GLY A 446 2.82 -56.96 -12.93
C GLY A 446 2.09 -56.11 -13.95
N THR A 447 0.94 -55.58 -13.54
CA THR A 447 0.17 -54.59 -14.30
C THR A 447 -0.14 -53.38 -13.44
N ALA A 448 -0.14 -52.19 -14.04
CA ALA A 448 -0.65 -50.98 -13.41
C ALA A 448 -1.26 -50.06 -14.47
N GLU A 449 -1.73 -48.89 -14.04
CA GLU A 449 -2.27 -47.88 -14.94
C GLU A 449 -1.29 -47.47 -16.04
N LEU A 450 -1.80 -47.23 -17.25
CA LEU A 450 -1.00 -46.95 -18.44
C LEU A 450 -0.13 -45.69 -18.28
N ASN A 451 1.08 -45.75 -18.84
CA ASN A 451 2.08 -44.67 -18.77
C ASN A 451 2.47 -44.23 -17.33
N SER A 452 2.21 -45.08 -16.32
CA SER A 452 2.59 -44.82 -14.94
C SER A 452 4.04 -45.22 -14.66
N THR A 453 4.68 -44.50 -13.74
CA THR A 453 6.00 -44.86 -13.22
C THR A 453 5.86 -45.80 -12.03
N ILE A 454 6.36 -47.03 -12.18
CA ILE A 454 6.46 -48.02 -11.11
C ILE A 454 7.71 -47.75 -10.27
N THR A 455 7.53 -47.69 -8.96
CA THR A 455 8.61 -47.61 -7.98
C THR A 455 8.49 -48.78 -7.01
N ILE A 456 9.59 -49.49 -6.78
CA ILE A 456 9.68 -50.59 -5.82
C ILE A 456 10.61 -50.17 -4.68
N LYS A 457 10.09 -50.21 -3.45
CA LYS A 457 10.84 -49.91 -2.22
C LYS A 457 11.00 -51.14 -1.36
N ASN A 458 12.12 -51.24 -0.65
CA ASN A 458 12.33 -52.29 0.37
C ASN A 458 11.61 -51.95 1.69
N GLY A 459 11.65 -52.87 2.66
CA GLY A 459 11.07 -52.67 4.00
C GLY A 459 11.64 -51.49 4.81
N ALA A 460 12.80 -50.95 4.44
CA ALA A 460 13.37 -49.74 5.03
C ALA A 460 12.95 -48.45 4.31
N GLY A 461 12.12 -48.56 3.26
CA GLY A 461 11.61 -47.44 2.47
C GLY A 461 12.54 -46.94 1.35
N ALA A 462 13.69 -47.58 1.14
CA ALA A 462 14.63 -47.22 0.08
C ALA A 462 14.17 -47.77 -1.28
N THR A 463 14.25 -46.95 -2.34
CA THR A 463 13.95 -47.38 -3.71
C THR A 463 15.00 -48.37 -4.20
N VAL A 464 14.56 -49.56 -4.60
CA VAL A 464 15.42 -50.66 -5.08
C VAL A 464 15.21 -50.97 -6.57
N GLY A 465 14.18 -50.38 -7.20
CA GLY A 465 13.97 -50.45 -8.64
C GLY A 465 12.86 -49.52 -9.12
N THR A 466 12.93 -49.12 -10.38
CA THR A 466 11.94 -48.27 -11.05
C THR A 466 11.74 -48.72 -12.50
N ALA A 467 10.53 -48.61 -13.03
CA ALA A 467 10.23 -48.78 -14.45
C ALA A 467 9.02 -47.95 -14.85
N THR A 468 8.72 -47.88 -16.14
CA THR A 468 7.45 -47.33 -16.65
C THR A 468 6.59 -48.47 -17.19
N THR A 469 5.28 -48.42 -16.97
CA THR A 469 4.34 -49.37 -17.58
C THR A 469 4.35 -49.26 -19.10
N GLN A 470 4.30 -50.38 -19.79
CA GLN A 470 4.17 -50.46 -21.24
C GLN A 470 2.76 -50.03 -21.70
N PRO A 471 2.55 -49.75 -23.01
CA PRO A 471 1.23 -49.37 -23.55
C PRO A 471 0.10 -50.38 -23.36
N ASN A 472 0.41 -51.60 -22.91
CA ASN A 472 -0.55 -52.64 -22.56
C ASN A 472 -0.78 -52.77 -21.03
N GLY A 473 -0.23 -51.88 -20.22
CA GLY A 473 -0.37 -51.84 -18.76
C GLY A 473 0.61 -52.74 -18.00
N SER A 474 1.41 -53.55 -18.70
CA SER A 474 2.37 -54.44 -18.06
C SER A 474 3.66 -53.71 -17.65
N TYR A 475 4.29 -54.16 -16.57
CA TYR A 475 5.62 -53.70 -16.17
C TYR A 475 6.52 -54.88 -15.77
N SER A 476 7.82 -54.66 -15.87
CA SER A 476 8.87 -55.57 -15.41
C SER A 476 10.00 -54.74 -14.82
N VAL A 477 10.37 -55.01 -13.57
CA VAL A 477 11.45 -54.33 -12.85
C VAL A 477 12.46 -55.36 -12.40
N ASN A 478 13.72 -55.18 -12.80
CA ASN A 478 14.83 -55.99 -12.30
C ASN A 478 15.42 -55.33 -11.04
N LEU A 479 15.55 -56.12 -9.97
CA LEU A 479 16.08 -55.72 -8.68
C LEU A 479 17.42 -56.43 -8.42
N PRO A 480 18.36 -55.78 -7.73
CA PRO A 480 19.64 -56.39 -7.40
C PRO A 480 19.48 -57.52 -6.36
N GLY A 481 20.36 -58.53 -6.42
CA GLY A 481 20.37 -59.65 -5.47
C GLY A 481 20.62 -59.22 -4.01
N SER A 482 21.21 -58.03 -3.81
CA SER A 482 21.42 -57.41 -2.50
C SER A 482 20.13 -57.06 -1.75
N VAL A 483 18.96 -57.14 -2.39
CA VAL A 483 17.66 -57.04 -1.71
C VAL A 483 17.47 -58.22 -0.74
N GLY A 484 18.06 -59.38 -1.03
CA GLY A 484 18.03 -60.59 -0.19
C GLY A 484 16.76 -61.45 -0.36
N PRO A 485 16.79 -62.72 0.06
CA PRO A 485 15.65 -63.65 -0.04
C PRO A 485 14.58 -63.35 1.01
N ASN A 486 13.32 -63.57 0.67
CA ASN A 486 12.14 -63.30 1.53
C ASN A 486 12.04 -61.83 2.03
N ALA A 487 12.64 -60.89 1.32
CA ALA A 487 12.66 -59.49 1.69
C ALA A 487 11.31 -58.83 1.35
N PRO A 488 10.71 -58.04 2.26
CA PRO A 488 9.47 -57.32 1.99
C PRO A 488 9.71 -56.17 1.01
N LEU A 489 8.81 -56.05 0.05
CA LEU A 489 8.78 -55.04 -1.00
C LEU A 489 7.43 -54.34 -1.03
N ASN A 490 7.46 -53.04 -1.33
CA ASN A 490 6.27 -52.23 -1.60
C ASN A 490 6.35 -51.68 -3.03
N VAL A 491 5.35 -52.02 -3.85
CA VAL A 491 5.26 -51.58 -5.24
C VAL A 491 4.20 -50.48 -5.34
N THR A 492 4.57 -49.32 -5.88
CA THR A 492 3.65 -48.18 -6.10
C THR A 492 3.72 -47.73 -7.56
N ALA A 493 2.60 -47.28 -8.11
CA ALA A 493 2.54 -46.56 -9.38
C ALA A 493 2.40 -45.06 -9.11
N ALA A 494 3.03 -44.24 -9.96
CA ALA A 494 2.77 -42.81 -10.02
C ALA A 494 2.27 -42.45 -11.42
N ASP A 495 1.16 -41.71 -11.50
CA ASP A 495 0.63 -41.21 -12.76
C ASP A 495 1.50 -40.04 -13.31
N ALA A 496 1.09 -39.46 -14.44
CA ALA A 496 1.79 -38.32 -15.05
C ALA A 496 1.69 -37.01 -14.23
N ALA A 497 0.69 -36.89 -13.36
CA ALA A 497 0.50 -35.76 -12.45
C ALA A 497 1.32 -35.90 -11.15
N GLY A 498 1.90 -37.08 -10.91
CA GLY A 498 2.73 -37.40 -9.76
C GLY A 498 1.96 -37.97 -8.56
N ASN A 499 0.67 -38.29 -8.71
CA ASN A 499 -0.09 -38.95 -7.64
C ASN A 499 0.38 -40.39 -7.50
N VAL A 500 0.57 -40.83 -6.25
CA VAL A 500 1.13 -42.15 -5.95
C VAL A 500 0.04 -43.09 -5.42
N SER A 501 -0.07 -44.27 -6.01
CA SER A 501 -1.00 -45.32 -5.59
C SER A 501 -0.78 -45.76 -4.14
N ASN A 502 -1.77 -46.42 -3.56
CA ASN A 502 -1.52 -47.28 -2.41
C ASN A 502 -0.44 -48.34 -2.76
N PRO A 503 0.43 -48.72 -1.81
CA PRO A 503 1.45 -49.73 -2.08
C PRO A 503 0.82 -51.12 -2.16
N THR A 504 1.31 -51.92 -3.10
CA THR A 504 1.06 -53.37 -3.14
C THR A 504 2.24 -54.08 -2.49
N PRO A 505 2.04 -54.71 -1.32
CA PRO A 505 3.09 -55.48 -0.66
C PRO A 505 3.36 -56.77 -1.42
N THR A 506 4.64 -57.14 -1.54
CA THR A 506 5.08 -58.44 -2.04
C THR A 506 6.41 -58.81 -1.36
N THR A 507 6.95 -59.99 -1.65
CA THR A 507 8.24 -60.45 -1.11
C THR A 507 9.11 -61.04 -2.20
N THR A 508 10.43 -60.90 -2.09
CA THR A 508 11.36 -61.64 -2.94
C THR A 508 11.25 -63.15 -2.69
N THR A 509 11.54 -63.95 -3.71
CA THR A 509 11.52 -65.42 -3.62
C THR A 509 12.63 -65.94 -2.70
N ALA A 510 12.36 -67.04 -2.01
CA ALA A 510 13.38 -67.78 -1.27
C ALA A 510 14.43 -68.35 -2.22
N ASP A 511 15.66 -68.51 -1.73
CA ASP A 511 16.70 -69.22 -2.46
C ASP A 511 16.36 -70.73 -2.51
N PRO A 512 16.69 -71.44 -3.60
CA PRO A 512 16.47 -72.88 -3.70
C PRO A 512 17.28 -73.64 -2.63
N ILE A 513 16.62 -74.54 -1.92
CA ILE A 513 17.20 -75.37 -0.84
C ILE A 513 17.60 -76.74 -1.43
N ASN A 514 18.82 -77.22 -1.18
CA ASN A 514 19.18 -78.62 -1.41
C ASN A 514 18.41 -79.53 -0.43
N PRO A 515 17.95 -80.74 -0.81
CA PRO A 515 17.18 -81.59 0.08
C PRO A 515 18.02 -82.16 1.24
N VAL A 516 17.46 -82.18 2.44
CA VAL A 516 18.13 -82.61 3.69
C VAL A 516 17.36 -83.79 4.30
N LEU A 517 18.03 -84.71 5.02
CA LEU A 517 17.34 -85.74 5.80
C LEU A 517 16.54 -85.08 6.93
N VAL A 518 15.28 -85.49 7.09
CA VAL A 518 14.45 -85.04 8.21
C VAL A 518 14.93 -85.76 9.45
N ALA A 519 15.37 -84.97 10.45
CA ALA A 519 15.80 -85.52 11.72
C ALA A 519 14.65 -86.31 12.36
N PRO A 520 14.87 -87.56 12.82
CA PRO A 520 13.85 -88.32 13.51
C PRO A 520 13.43 -87.60 14.79
N THR A 521 12.12 -87.51 15.03
CA THR A 521 11.55 -86.77 16.15
C THR A 521 11.44 -87.64 17.40
N GLY A 522 11.73 -87.04 18.56
CA GLY A 522 11.69 -87.72 19.85
C GLY A 522 12.97 -88.49 20.19
N ASN A 523 13.18 -88.72 21.49
CA ASN A 523 14.27 -89.57 21.96
C ASN A 523 13.87 -91.04 21.81
N LEU A 524 14.79 -91.88 21.34
CA LEU A 524 14.64 -93.32 21.51
C LEU A 524 14.76 -93.63 23.00
N THR A 525 13.96 -94.57 23.46
CA THR A 525 14.06 -95.08 24.83
C THR A 525 14.28 -96.57 24.79
N ALA A 526 15.13 -97.04 25.70
CA ALA A 526 15.22 -98.44 26.04
C ALA A 526 15.27 -98.53 27.57
N THR A 527 14.87 -99.66 28.11
CA THR A 527 14.90 -99.88 29.56
C THR A 527 15.81 -101.07 29.83
N THR A 528 16.68 -100.93 30.82
CA THR A 528 17.43 -102.06 31.36
C THR A 528 16.45 -103.06 31.98
N SER A 529 16.79 -104.35 31.96
CA SER A 529 15.93 -105.36 32.59
C SER A 529 15.81 -105.18 34.11
N ALA A 530 16.80 -104.56 34.73
CA ALA A 530 16.85 -104.20 36.15
C ALA A 530 17.78 -102.99 36.36
N ILE A 531 17.65 -102.35 37.52
CA ILE A 531 18.56 -101.27 37.94
C ILE A 531 20.02 -101.75 37.79
N VAL A 532 20.86 -100.94 37.13
CA VAL A 532 22.29 -101.21 36.78
C VAL A 532 22.60 -102.37 35.80
N ALA A 533 21.62 -102.96 35.12
CA ALA A 533 21.89 -103.96 34.06
C ALA A 533 22.48 -103.34 32.75
N THR A 534 23.11 -104.17 31.92
CA THR A 534 23.84 -103.77 30.68
C THR A 534 23.33 -104.52 29.44
N ASP A 535 22.01 -104.70 29.33
CA ASP A 535 21.37 -105.58 28.35
C ASP A 535 20.28 -104.89 27.51
N ALA A 536 20.15 -103.57 27.63
CA ALA A 536 19.09 -102.86 26.92
C ALA A 536 19.33 -102.88 25.40
N THR A 537 18.24 -103.07 24.66
CA THR A 537 18.21 -103.07 23.19
C THR A 537 17.25 -101.98 22.72
N ALA A 538 17.69 -101.14 21.77
CA ALA A 538 16.88 -100.11 21.15
C ALA A 538 16.43 -100.52 19.75
N THR A 539 15.20 -100.18 19.37
CA THR A 539 14.71 -100.36 18.00
C THR A 539 15.19 -99.18 17.16
N LEU A 540 16.04 -99.43 16.15
CA LEU A 540 16.60 -98.40 15.27
C LEU A 540 15.89 -98.37 13.92
N ALA A 541 15.70 -97.18 13.35
CA ALA A 541 15.11 -97.01 12.04
C ALA A 541 16.07 -97.45 10.92
N THR A 542 15.53 -98.14 9.91
CA THR A 542 16.29 -98.57 8.71
C THR A 542 16.08 -97.62 7.52
N THR A 543 15.11 -96.72 7.60
CA THR A 543 14.83 -95.66 6.61
C THR A 543 14.44 -94.36 7.31
N LEU A 544 14.82 -93.19 6.77
CA LEU A 544 14.37 -91.86 7.19
C LEU A 544 13.76 -91.09 6.02
N LYS A 545 12.89 -90.12 6.31
CA LYS A 545 12.32 -89.24 5.30
C LYS A 545 13.33 -88.15 4.90
N ASN A 546 13.43 -87.81 3.61
CA ASN A 546 14.06 -86.54 3.21
C ASN A 546 13.07 -85.37 3.30
N SER A 547 13.53 -84.14 3.11
CA SER A 547 12.72 -82.91 3.16
C SER A 547 11.58 -82.87 2.14
N GLU A 548 11.54 -83.80 1.18
CA GLU A 548 10.49 -83.98 0.17
C GLU A 548 9.53 -85.14 0.52
N GLY A 549 9.74 -85.84 1.65
CA GLY A 549 8.87 -86.92 2.12
C GLY A 549 9.15 -88.31 1.54
N ALA A 550 10.24 -88.49 0.79
CA ALA A 550 10.66 -89.80 0.27
C ALA A 550 11.43 -90.60 1.32
N ASP A 551 11.22 -91.93 1.37
CA ASP A 551 11.97 -92.84 2.25
C ASP A 551 13.39 -93.09 1.72
N VAL A 552 14.39 -92.77 2.52
CA VAL A 552 15.82 -92.94 2.23
C VAL A 552 16.39 -94.03 3.14
N PRO A 553 17.04 -95.08 2.61
CA PRO A 553 17.73 -96.08 3.42
C PRO A 553 18.88 -95.47 4.22
N VAL A 554 18.95 -95.79 5.52
CA VAL A 554 19.99 -95.27 6.43
C VAL A 554 20.71 -96.40 7.15
N THR A 555 21.96 -96.16 7.52
CA THR A 555 22.71 -97.00 8.49
C THR A 555 22.82 -96.28 9.82
N ALA A 556 22.59 -96.99 10.93
CA ALA A 556 22.60 -96.42 12.27
C ALA A 556 23.78 -96.94 13.10
N VAL A 557 24.47 -96.04 13.80
CA VAL A 557 25.56 -96.36 14.75
C VAL A 557 25.25 -95.72 16.10
N ILE A 558 25.27 -96.52 17.18
CA ILE A 558 25.10 -96.02 18.55
C ILE A 558 26.48 -95.70 19.12
N THR A 559 26.67 -94.50 19.65
CA THR A 559 27.88 -94.09 20.37
C THR A 559 27.54 -93.65 21.79
N ASN A 560 28.44 -93.92 22.73
CA ASN A 560 28.31 -93.40 24.09
C ASN A 560 28.76 -91.93 24.18
N ALA A 561 28.61 -91.31 25.35
CA ALA A 561 29.02 -89.92 25.59
C ALA A 561 30.51 -89.63 25.31
N SER A 562 31.38 -90.66 25.27
CA SER A 562 32.79 -90.54 24.89
C SER A 562 33.04 -90.70 23.39
N GLY A 563 31.98 -90.88 22.58
CA GLY A 563 32.06 -91.03 21.12
C GLY A 563 32.39 -92.44 20.64
N ASN A 564 32.55 -93.41 21.54
CA ASN A 564 32.87 -94.79 21.16
C ASN A 564 31.61 -95.55 20.73
N ALA A 565 31.71 -96.34 19.67
CA ALA A 565 30.61 -97.17 19.19
C ALA A 565 30.26 -98.26 20.22
N VAL A 566 28.96 -98.46 20.46
CA VAL A 566 28.41 -99.44 21.40
C VAL A 566 27.43 -100.36 20.65
N THR A 567 27.54 -101.65 20.90
CA THR A 567 26.67 -102.65 20.27
C THR A 567 25.26 -102.57 20.84
N ASN A 568 24.26 -102.53 19.96
CA ASN A 568 22.86 -102.58 20.38
C ASN A 568 22.54 -103.93 21.05
N GLY A 569 21.97 -103.90 22.25
CA GLY A 569 21.81 -105.08 23.13
C GLY A 569 22.88 -105.22 24.23
N GLN A 570 23.83 -104.28 24.31
CA GLN A 570 24.79 -104.17 25.41
C GLN A 570 24.79 -102.76 26.01
N LEU A 571 23.61 -102.17 26.17
CA LEU A 571 23.44 -100.80 26.65
C LEU A 571 23.08 -100.79 28.15
N SER A 572 23.77 -99.95 28.93
CA SER A 572 23.45 -99.66 30.34
C SER A 572 22.59 -98.41 30.46
N ALA A 573 21.98 -98.17 31.61
CA ALA A 573 21.33 -96.89 31.90
C ALA A 573 22.29 -95.72 31.63
N GLY A 574 21.82 -94.75 30.86
CA GLY A 574 22.65 -93.66 30.34
C GLY A 574 22.12 -93.10 29.02
N THR A 575 22.80 -92.07 28.52
CA THR A 575 22.45 -91.41 27.26
C THR A 575 23.47 -91.74 26.18
N TYR A 576 22.96 -92.12 25.02
CA TYR A 576 23.72 -92.49 23.84
C TYR A 576 23.27 -91.64 22.64
N THR A 577 24.12 -91.51 21.65
CA THR A 577 23.81 -90.87 20.38
C THR A 577 23.70 -91.92 19.30
N VAL A 578 22.56 -91.98 18.61
CA VAL A 578 22.39 -92.77 17.41
C VAL A 578 22.63 -91.85 16.22
N THR A 579 23.65 -92.16 15.40
CA THR A 579 23.94 -91.42 14.17
C THR A 579 23.43 -92.21 12.98
N TYR A 580 22.57 -91.59 12.16
CA TYR A 580 22.08 -92.12 10.91
C TYR A 580 22.82 -91.46 9.74
N SER A 581 23.31 -92.29 8.82
CA SER A 581 24.04 -91.85 7.63
C SER A 581 23.43 -92.43 6.35
N ALA A 582 23.36 -91.61 5.30
CA ALA A 582 22.99 -92.02 3.94
C ALA A 582 23.86 -91.28 2.91
N SER A 583 24.17 -91.94 1.79
CA SER A 583 25.01 -91.36 0.74
C SER A 583 24.36 -90.10 0.13
N GLY A 584 25.10 -88.99 0.10
CA GLY A 584 24.62 -87.72 -0.47
C GLY A 584 23.81 -86.84 0.49
N TYR A 585 23.69 -87.23 1.76
CA TYR A 585 23.02 -86.45 2.80
C TYR A 585 23.96 -86.23 4.00
N GLU A 586 23.80 -85.11 4.69
CA GLU A 586 24.44 -84.88 5.99
C GLU A 586 23.90 -85.86 7.05
N ASN A 587 24.78 -86.28 7.97
CA ASN A 587 24.40 -87.20 9.03
C ASN A 587 23.41 -86.55 9.99
N VAL A 588 22.38 -87.30 10.39
CA VAL A 588 21.41 -86.85 11.40
C VAL A 588 21.54 -87.71 12.65
N THR A 589 21.40 -87.09 13.82
CA THR A 589 21.57 -87.77 15.10
C THR A 589 20.27 -87.82 15.89
N GLN A 590 20.12 -88.86 16.71
CA GLN A 590 19.00 -89.03 17.63
C GLN A 590 19.52 -89.45 18.99
N THR A 591 18.95 -88.89 20.04
CA THR A 591 19.30 -89.26 21.41
C THR A 591 18.60 -90.57 21.77
N LEU A 592 19.35 -91.54 22.27
CA LEU A 592 18.84 -92.75 22.90
C LEU A 592 19.06 -92.65 24.40
N VAL A 593 17.96 -92.62 25.16
CA VAL A 593 17.99 -92.63 26.62
C VAL A 593 17.66 -94.03 27.09
N VAL A 594 18.62 -94.65 27.76
CA VAL A 594 18.40 -95.91 28.45
C VAL A 594 18.14 -95.60 29.91
N THR A 595 16.97 -95.96 30.42
CA THR A 595 16.58 -95.72 31.82
C THR A 595 16.47 -97.02 32.59
N ASP A 596 16.74 -96.95 33.88
CA ASP A 596 16.22 -97.93 34.83
C ASP A 596 14.71 -97.65 35.07
N PRO A 597 13.89 -98.62 35.53
CA PRO A 597 12.46 -98.39 35.84
C PRO A 597 12.21 -97.34 36.97
N ALA A 598 11.10 -96.58 36.89
CA ALA A 598 10.85 -95.30 37.60
C ALA A 598 10.34 -95.35 39.06
N ASP A 599 10.61 -94.26 39.82
CA ASP A 599 10.08 -93.87 41.15
C ASP A 599 9.26 -92.55 41.05
N THR A 600 8.07 -92.41 41.66
CA THR A 600 6.97 -91.52 41.15
C THR A 600 6.35 -90.48 42.13
N THR A 601 6.81 -89.21 42.19
CA THR A 601 6.04 -88.07 42.80
C THR A 601 6.31 -86.69 42.12
N ALA A 602 5.35 -85.73 42.10
CA ALA A 602 5.28 -84.46 41.28
C ALA A 602 4.89 -83.14 42.08
N PRO A 603 4.97 -81.87 41.53
CA PRO A 603 5.08 -80.55 42.27
C PRO A 603 3.89 -79.47 42.25
N ASP A 604 4.05 -78.33 43.00
CA ASP A 604 3.08 -77.38 43.72
C ASP A 604 2.69 -75.93 43.17
N ALA A 605 1.84 -75.12 43.91
CA ALA A 605 1.02 -73.88 43.55
C ALA A 605 1.28 -72.47 44.26
N GLN A 606 0.44 -71.41 43.98
CA GLN A 606 0.49 -69.91 44.28
C GLN A 606 0.47 -69.40 45.76
N THR A 607 0.93 -68.15 46.07
CA THR A 607 1.02 -67.54 47.45
C THR A 607 0.61 -66.05 47.63
N VAL A 608 0.21 -65.66 48.87
CA VAL A 608 -0.17 -64.30 49.36
C VAL A 608 0.87 -63.76 50.38
N GLY A 609 1.14 -62.43 50.39
CA GLY A 609 2.18 -61.78 51.24
C GLY A 609 1.70 -61.12 52.55
N ASN A 610 2.59 -60.35 53.21
CA ASN A 610 2.46 -59.86 54.60
C ASN A 610 1.43 -58.72 54.81
N VAL A 611 0.87 -58.67 56.03
CA VAL A 611 0.02 -57.59 56.56
C VAL A 611 0.77 -56.79 57.63
N THR A 612 0.69 -55.45 57.60
CA THR A 612 1.28 -54.55 58.60
C THR A 612 0.28 -53.49 59.05
N GLY A 613 0.23 -53.15 60.34
CA GLY A 613 -0.68 -52.13 60.90
C GLY A 613 -1.23 -52.47 62.29
N ASN A 614 -2.05 -51.58 62.86
CA ASN A 614 -2.71 -51.79 64.15
C ASN A 614 -4.11 -51.16 64.19
N SER A 615 -4.84 -51.40 65.27
CA SER A 615 -6.22 -50.92 65.48
C SER A 615 -6.38 -49.40 65.55
N THR A 616 -5.29 -48.63 65.60
CA THR A 616 -5.31 -47.16 65.72
C THR A 616 -5.02 -46.48 64.38
N ASN A 617 -4.17 -47.08 63.54
CA ASN A 617 -3.69 -46.46 62.29
C ASN A 617 -4.16 -47.19 61.02
N GLY A 618 -4.95 -48.26 61.15
CA GLY A 618 -5.38 -49.10 60.03
C GLY A 618 -4.38 -50.20 59.67
N TYR A 619 -4.81 -51.14 58.82
CA TYR A 619 -4.00 -52.26 58.32
C TYR A 619 -3.68 -52.08 56.83
N THR A 620 -2.48 -52.51 56.41
CA THR A 620 -1.99 -52.53 55.01
C THR A 620 -1.59 -53.96 54.64
N VAL A 621 -2.08 -54.48 53.51
CA VAL A 621 -1.77 -55.83 52.99
C VAL A 621 -1.00 -55.71 51.67
N THR A 622 0.09 -56.46 51.49
CA THR A 622 0.83 -56.54 50.23
C THR A 622 0.87 -57.96 49.68
N GLY A 623 0.58 -58.15 48.39
CA GLY A 623 0.69 -59.43 47.69
C GLY A 623 1.08 -59.24 46.22
N THR A 624 1.67 -60.27 45.61
CA THR A 624 1.99 -60.29 44.18
C THR A 624 1.01 -61.20 43.46
N ALA A 625 0.26 -60.66 42.50
CA ALA A 625 -0.52 -61.43 41.56
C ALA A 625 0.07 -61.26 40.15
N GLU A 626 -0.18 -62.22 39.27
CA GLU A 626 0.25 -62.13 37.87
C GLU A 626 -0.44 -60.93 37.19
N PRO A 627 0.27 -60.13 36.36
CA PRO A 627 -0.30 -59.00 35.65
C PRO A 627 -1.59 -59.37 34.89
N GLY A 628 -2.67 -58.62 35.11
CA GLY A 628 -3.98 -58.83 34.46
C GLY A 628 -5.04 -59.58 35.29
N SER A 629 -4.74 -59.95 36.53
CA SER A 629 -5.64 -60.73 37.38
C SER A 629 -6.75 -59.93 38.11
N VAL A 630 -6.70 -58.59 38.19
CA VAL A 630 -7.74 -57.70 38.77
C VAL A 630 -7.75 -56.30 38.11
N GLY A 631 -8.93 -55.73 37.77
CA GLY A 631 -9.10 -54.47 37.02
C GLY A 631 -9.27 -53.17 37.86
N PRO A 632 -9.34 -51.99 37.22
CA PRO A 632 -9.52 -50.69 37.90
C PRO A 632 -10.92 -50.55 38.50
N ASN A 633 -11.02 -49.86 39.65
CA ASN A 633 -12.25 -49.76 40.46
C ASN A 633 -12.90 -51.11 40.83
N ALA A 634 -12.15 -52.22 40.75
CA ALA A 634 -12.64 -53.54 41.07
C ALA A 634 -13.05 -53.61 42.56
N PRO A 635 -14.23 -54.16 42.87
CA PRO A 635 -14.66 -54.32 44.25
C PRO A 635 -13.74 -55.32 44.95
N ILE A 636 -13.18 -54.91 46.07
CA ILE A 636 -12.48 -55.79 47.01
C ILE A 636 -13.22 -55.78 48.35
N SER A 637 -13.15 -56.87 49.08
CA SER A 637 -13.78 -56.99 50.39
C SER A 637 -12.72 -57.30 51.43
N VAL A 638 -12.76 -56.59 52.55
CA VAL A 638 -11.86 -56.79 53.68
C VAL A 638 -12.67 -57.33 54.85
N THR A 639 -12.24 -58.46 55.39
CA THR A 639 -12.75 -59.02 56.64
C THR A 639 -11.60 -59.17 57.62
N ALA A 640 -11.89 -59.09 58.92
CA ALA A 640 -10.92 -59.34 59.98
C ALA A 640 -11.43 -60.45 60.89
N THR A 641 -10.56 -61.38 61.28
CA THR A 641 -10.88 -62.47 62.20
C THR A 641 -10.13 -62.28 63.51
N ASP A 642 -10.83 -62.32 64.64
CA ASP A 642 -10.19 -62.22 65.96
C ASP A 642 -9.57 -63.57 66.42
N VAL A 643 -8.89 -63.55 67.57
CA VAL A 643 -8.23 -64.75 68.14
C VAL A 643 -9.20 -65.82 68.63
N ALA A 644 -10.48 -65.49 68.80
CA ALA A 644 -11.55 -66.43 69.14
C ALA A 644 -12.23 -67.02 67.89
N GLY A 645 -11.82 -66.57 66.70
CA GLY A 645 -12.34 -67.04 65.42
C GLY A 645 -13.57 -66.28 64.91
N ASN A 646 -13.96 -65.16 65.55
CA ASN A 646 -15.07 -64.35 65.07
C ASN A 646 -14.62 -63.51 63.88
N VAL A 647 -15.37 -63.56 62.78
CA VAL A 647 -15.09 -62.80 61.55
C VAL A 647 -15.96 -61.55 61.52
N SER A 648 -15.39 -60.39 61.19
CA SER A 648 -16.11 -59.14 61.00
C SER A 648 -17.03 -59.20 59.78
N ASP A 649 -18.03 -58.32 59.74
CA ASP A 649 -18.75 -58.07 58.50
C ASP A 649 -17.78 -57.57 57.40
N PRO A 650 -17.99 -57.98 56.13
CA PRO A 650 -17.15 -57.55 55.02
C PRO A 650 -17.27 -56.04 54.76
N SER A 651 -16.15 -55.33 54.84
CA SER A 651 -16.08 -53.93 54.43
C SER A 651 -15.74 -53.83 52.93
N PRO A 652 -16.57 -53.20 52.10
CA PRO A 652 -16.27 -52.99 50.70
C PRO A 652 -15.20 -51.90 50.51
N ALA A 653 -14.28 -52.13 49.59
CA ALA A 653 -13.33 -51.15 49.07
C ALA A 653 -13.19 -51.33 47.55
N LYS A 654 -12.46 -50.42 46.89
CA LYS A 654 -12.18 -50.49 45.45
C LYS A 654 -10.69 -50.29 45.20
N THR A 655 -10.17 -50.91 44.13
CA THR A 655 -8.87 -50.53 43.57
C THR A 655 -8.92 -49.10 43.01
N PRO A 656 -7.80 -48.36 42.94
CA PRO A 656 -7.77 -47.01 42.35
C PRO A 656 -8.26 -46.99 40.90
N ALA A 657 -8.72 -45.82 40.44
CA ALA A 657 -8.96 -45.58 39.01
C ALA A 657 -7.63 -45.43 38.26
N ASP A 658 -7.63 -45.78 36.98
CA ASP A 658 -6.47 -45.55 36.12
C ASP A 658 -6.29 -44.05 35.82
N PRO A 659 -5.05 -43.54 35.73
CA PRO A 659 -4.78 -42.15 35.36
C PRO A 659 -5.19 -41.86 33.92
N ASP A 660 -5.68 -40.64 33.66
CA ASP A 660 -5.95 -40.17 32.30
C ASP A 660 -4.64 -39.85 31.57
N THR A 661 -4.33 -40.64 30.55
CA THR A 661 -3.12 -40.51 29.73
C THR A 661 -3.42 -40.07 28.30
N ILE A 662 -4.64 -39.64 27.98
CA ILE A 662 -5.05 -39.31 26.61
C ILE A 662 -4.89 -37.80 26.39
N ALA A 663 -4.02 -37.42 25.45
CA ALA A 663 -3.83 -36.02 25.10
C ALA A 663 -5.01 -35.44 24.29
N PRO A 664 -5.30 -34.12 24.47
CA PRO A 664 -6.26 -33.41 23.63
C PRO A 664 -5.86 -33.43 22.16
N LYS A 665 -6.85 -33.30 21.26
CA LYS A 665 -6.58 -33.12 19.82
C LYS A 665 -5.83 -31.80 19.57
N ALA A 666 -4.96 -31.78 18.57
CA ALA A 666 -4.24 -30.57 18.16
C ALA A 666 -5.21 -29.40 17.87
N PRO A 667 -4.93 -28.17 18.36
CA PRO A 667 -5.73 -26.98 18.09
C PRO A 667 -5.81 -26.68 16.59
N THR A 668 -6.90 -26.07 16.14
CA THR A 668 -6.97 -25.50 14.78
C THR A 668 -6.76 -23.99 14.84
N VAL A 669 -6.13 -23.41 13.80
CA VAL A 669 -6.01 -21.96 13.65
C VAL A 669 -6.97 -21.49 12.57
N LYS A 670 -7.93 -20.64 12.95
CA LYS A 670 -8.92 -20.05 12.04
C LYS A 670 -8.37 -18.82 11.34
N ASN A 671 -7.70 -17.94 12.08
CA ASN A 671 -7.12 -16.72 11.52
C ASN A 671 -6.00 -16.16 12.41
N VAL A 672 -5.03 -15.49 11.78
CA VAL A 672 -4.02 -14.66 12.46
C VAL A 672 -4.07 -13.26 11.84
N THR A 673 -4.36 -12.25 12.65
CA THR A 673 -4.47 -10.85 12.21
C THR A 673 -3.53 -9.95 13.01
N GLY A 674 -3.26 -8.73 12.54
CA GLY A 674 -2.39 -7.76 13.24
C GLY A 674 -1.10 -7.44 12.48
N ASN A 675 -0.17 -6.76 13.15
CA ASN A 675 1.12 -6.32 12.60
C ASN A 675 2.14 -6.02 13.70
N SER A 676 3.41 -5.84 13.35
CA SER A 676 4.51 -5.65 14.31
C SER A 676 4.36 -4.40 15.19
N SER A 677 3.60 -3.39 14.75
CA SER A 677 3.39 -2.15 15.50
C SER A 677 2.25 -2.21 16.51
N LYS A 678 1.26 -3.10 16.31
CA LYS A 678 0.06 -3.23 17.15
C LYS A 678 -0.05 -4.59 17.86
N GLY A 679 0.82 -5.54 17.52
CA GLY A 679 0.70 -6.94 17.95
C GLY A 679 -0.19 -7.76 17.02
N TYR A 680 -0.28 -9.05 17.32
CA TYR A 680 -1.03 -10.03 16.55
C TYR A 680 -2.15 -10.65 17.38
N THR A 681 -3.18 -11.18 16.73
CA THR A 681 -4.28 -11.92 17.35
C THR A 681 -4.47 -13.24 16.60
N VAL A 682 -4.40 -14.34 17.34
CA VAL A 682 -4.61 -15.71 16.85
C VAL A 682 -5.97 -16.18 17.32
N THR A 683 -6.79 -16.67 16.40
CA THR A 683 -8.11 -17.26 16.67
C THR A 683 -8.15 -18.69 16.16
N GLY A 684 -8.90 -19.56 16.84
CA GLY A 684 -8.93 -20.97 16.50
C GLY A 684 -9.87 -21.78 17.38
N THR A 685 -9.79 -23.11 17.28
CA THR A 685 -10.53 -24.04 18.16
C THR A 685 -9.63 -25.09 18.80
N ALA A 686 -9.98 -25.54 19.99
CA ALA A 686 -9.33 -26.64 20.71
C ALA A 686 -10.36 -27.36 21.61
N GLU A 687 -9.92 -28.33 22.40
CA GLU A 687 -10.78 -28.98 23.38
C GLU A 687 -11.33 -27.98 24.41
N PRO A 688 -12.66 -27.93 24.67
CA PRO A 688 -13.24 -26.99 25.62
C PRO A 688 -12.57 -27.03 27.00
N GLY A 689 -12.23 -25.85 27.54
CA GLY A 689 -11.57 -25.73 28.84
C GLY A 689 -10.05 -26.00 28.83
N SER A 690 -9.47 -26.42 27.70
CA SER A 690 -8.02 -26.61 27.59
C SER A 690 -7.26 -25.28 27.55
N THR A 691 -6.02 -25.29 28.05
CA THR A 691 -5.10 -24.14 28.02
C THR A 691 -4.34 -24.12 26.69
N ILE A 692 -4.42 -23.01 25.97
CA ILE A 692 -3.71 -22.76 24.72
C ILE A 692 -2.36 -22.11 25.01
N THR A 693 -1.29 -22.68 24.47
CA THR A 693 0.06 -22.12 24.52
C THR A 693 0.60 -21.89 23.12
N ILE A 694 1.04 -20.66 22.84
CA ILE A 694 1.65 -20.27 21.55
C ILE A 694 3.13 -19.97 21.76
N LYS A 695 3.98 -20.63 20.98
CA LYS A 695 5.44 -20.48 21.00
C LYS A 695 5.98 -19.95 19.67
N ASP A 696 7.08 -19.23 19.74
CA ASP A 696 7.85 -18.83 18.56
C ASP A 696 8.79 -19.95 18.07
N SER A 697 9.53 -19.68 17.00
CA SER A 697 10.54 -20.62 16.45
C SER A 697 11.68 -20.99 17.38
N SER A 698 11.94 -20.19 18.43
CA SER A 698 12.95 -20.50 19.45
C SER A 698 12.41 -21.43 20.55
N GLY A 699 11.11 -21.72 20.54
CA GLY A 699 10.42 -22.49 21.57
C GLY A 699 9.98 -21.65 22.77
N THR A 700 10.12 -20.33 22.71
CA THR A 700 9.71 -19.40 23.77
C THR A 700 8.21 -19.16 23.69
N THR A 701 7.52 -19.17 24.84
CA THR A 701 6.09 -18.86 24.91
C THR A 701 5.86 -17.37 24.67
N VAL A 702 5.10 -17.05 23.60
CA VAL A 702 4.77 -15.68 23.17
C VAL A 702 3.30 -15.32 23.39
N GLY A 703 2.46 -16.29 23.76
CA GLY A 703 1.07 -16.05 24.14
C GLY A 703 0.44 -17.26 24.83
N THR A 704 -0.54 -17.00 25.69
CA THR A 704 -1.36 -18.03 26.35
C THR A 704 -2.83 -17.61 26.37
N GLY A 705 -3.74 -18.59 26.41
CA GLY A 705 -5.18 -18.37 26.57
C GLY A 705 -5.90 -19.67 26.90
N THR A 706 -7.23 -19.65 26.90
CA THR A 706 -8.06 -20.83 27.19
C THR A 706 -9.12 -20.98 26.10
N ALA A 707 -9.43 -22.22 25.72
CA ALA A 707 -10.60 -22.51 24.90
C ALA A 707 -11.87 -22.42 25.77
N ASN A 708 -12.89 -21.73 25.27
CA ASN A 708 -14.17 -21.60 25.96
C ASN A 708 -14.97 -22.92 25.94
N GLU A 709 -16.19 -22.91 26.49
CA GLU A 709 -17.07 -24.09 26.53
C GLU A 709 -17.47 -24.62 25.14
N THR A 710 -17.40 -23.79 24.09
CA THR A 710 -17.63 -24.18 22.69
C THR A 710 -16.36 -24.61 21.96
N GLY A 711 -15.21 -24.55 22.62
CA GLY A 711 -13.90 -24.87 22.07
C GLY A 711 -13.22 -23.74 21.31
N ASP A 712 -13.81 -22.54 21.22
CA ASP A 712 -13.20 -21.39 20.55
C ASP A 712 -12.16 -20.70 21.46
N TYR A 713 -11.05 -20.25 20.88
CA TYR A 713 -10.04 -19.46 21.59
C TYR A 713 -9.61 -18.21 20.81
N THR A 714 -9.15 -17.20 21.55
CA THR A 714 -8.49 -16.00 21.02
C THR A 714 -7.29 -15.67 21.90
N VAL A 715 -6.10 -15.56 21.30
CA VAL A 715 -4.84 -15.26 21.99
C VAL A 715 -4.15 -14.08 21.30
N THR A 716 -3.78 -13.06 22.06
CA THR A 716 -2.99 -11.92 21.56
C THR A 716 -1.49 -12.15 21.74
N LEU A 717 -0.69 -11.80 20.75
CA LEU A 717 0.77 -11.89 20.74
C LEU A 717 1.39 -10.49 20.65
N PRO A 718 2.55 -10.24 21.26
CA PRO A 718 3.25 -8.97 21.12
C PRO A 718 3.79 -8.77 19.70
N GLY A 719 3.92 -7.51 19.29
CA GLY A 719 4.47 -7.16 17.97
C GLY A 719 5.92 -7.62 17.77
N SER A 720 6.66 -7.85 18.85
CA SER A 720 8.04 -8.36 18.86
C SER A 720 8.19 -9.76 18.26
N VAL A 721 7.09 -10.52 18.07
CA VAL A 721 7.11 -11.77 17.31
C VAL A 721 7.53 -11.54 15.85
N GLY A 722 7.21 -10.36 15.31
CA GLY A 722 7.62 -9.92 13.97
C GLY A 722 6.73 -10.46 12.84
N PRO A 723 6.89 -9.90 11.63
CA PRO A 723 6.05 -10.22 10.47
C PRO A 723 6.51 -11.52 9.81
N ASN A 724 5.57 -12.29 9.25
CA ASN A 724 5.84 -13.60 8.63
C ASN A 724 6.53 -14.63 9.54
N ALA A 725 6.47 -14.41 10.86
CA ALA A 725 7.13 -15.24 11.84
C ALA A 725 6.35 -16.55 12.05
N PRO A 726 7.02 -17.71 12.01
CA PRO A 726 6.39 -18.99 12.34
C PRO A 726 6.07 -19.08 13.82
N ILE A 727 4.88 -19.58 14.13
CA ILE A 727 4.38 -19.83 15.48
C ILE A 727 3.84 -21.26 15.61
N SER A 728 3.93 -21.82 16.81
CA SER A 728 3.47 -23.17 17.16
C SER A 728 2.44 -23.10 18.29
N ILE A 729 1.28 -23.74 18.11
CA ILE A 729 0.15 -23.70 19.03
C ILE A 729 -0.10 -25.11 19.60
N THR A 730 -0.27 -25.22 20.91
CA THR A 730 -0.60 -26.48 21.63
C THR A 730 -1.76 -26.25 22.60
N ALA A 731 -2.51 -27.30 22.90
CA ALA A 731 -3.52 -27.34 23.96
C ALA A 731 -3.12 -28.30 25.09
N THR A 732 -3.44 -27.95 26.33
CA THR A 732 -3.22 -28.78 27.51
C THR A 732 -4.53 -28.97 28.26
N ASP A 733 -4.92 -30.22 28.50
CA ASP A 733 -6.14 -30.56 29.23
C ASP A 733 -6.00 -30.37 30.76
N SER A 734 -7.06 -30.69 31.51
CA SER A 734 -7.06 -30.59 32.98
C SER A 734 -6.20 -31.64 33.69
N ALA A 735 -5.89 -32.76 33.04
CA ALA A 735 -5.00 -33.81 33.55
C ALA A 735 -3.51 -33.52 33.29
N GLY A 736 -3.23 -32.50 32.46
CA GLY A 736 -1.88 -32.06 32.11
C GLY A 736 -1.34 -32.69 30.82
N ASN A 737 -2.16 -33.42 30.06
CA ASN A 737 -1.73 -33.99 28.79
C ASN A 737 -1.68 -32.90 27.71
N VAL A 738 -0.63 -32.92 26.87
CA VAL A 738 -0.37 -31.88 25.85
C VAL A 738 -0.62 -32.43 24.45
N SER A 739 -1.35 -31.68 23.63
CA SER A 739 -1.63 -32.03 22.23
C SER A 739 -0.40 -32.04 21.34
N ALA A 740 -0.52 -32.64 20.15
CA ALA A 740 0.39 -32.34 19.06
C ALA A 740 0.32 -30.83 18.67
N PRO A 741 1.42 -30.23 18.17
CA PRO A 741 1.45 -28.81 17.82
C PRO A 741 0.82 -28.51 16.46
N THR A 742 0.22 -27.33 16.33
CA THR A 742 -0.26 -26.75 15.08
C THR A 742 0.60 -25.58 14.67
N SER A 743 1.07 -25.56 13.42
CA SER A 743 1.91 -24.49 12.89
C SER A 743 1.08 -23.41 12.20
N ALA A 744 1.41 -22.15 12.43
CA ALA A 744 0.89 -20.99 11.71
C ALA A 744 1.96 -19.93 11.50
N LYS A 745 1.64 -18.82 10.82
CA LYS A 745 2.52 -17.65 10.67
C LYS A 745 1.79 -16.36 11.01
N THR A 746 2.51 -15.39 11.55
CA THR A 746 2.01 -14.01 11.64
C THR A 746 1.93 -13.39 10.23
N PRO A 747 0.96 -12.49 9.96
CA PRO A 747 0.90 -11.75 8.71
C PRO A 747 2.14 -10.89 8.46
N ALA A 748 2.39 -10.57 7.18
CA ALA A 748 3.32 -9.52 6.80
C ALA A 748 2.82 -8.15 7.29
N ASP A 749 3.75 -7.23 7.58
CA ASP A 749 3.37 -5.85 7.85
C ASP A 749 2.81 -5.19 6.57
N PRO A 750 1.82 -4.28 6.69
CA PRO A 750 1.34 -3.51 5.55
C PRO A 750 2.50 -2.76 4.90
N LYS A 751 2.76 -3.05 3.62
CA LYS A 751 3.77 -2.34 2.84
C LYS A 751 3.29 -0.89 2.65
N ALA A 752 4.00 0.08 3.23
CA ALA A 752 3.78 1.49 2.90
C ALA A 752 3.95 1.67 1.37
N PRO A 753 3.10 2.46 0.69
CA PRO A 753 3.33 2.76 -0.71
C PRO A 753 4.70 3.42 -0.84
N SER A 754 5.57 2.88 -1.70
CA SER A 754 6.81 3.55 -2.05
C SER A 754 6.46 4.83 -2.80
N ASP A 755 6.99 5.95 -2.34
CA ASP A 755 6.94 7.18 -3.10
C ASP A 755 7.75 7.01 -4.38
N THR A 756 7.07 6.99 -5.53
CA THR A 756 7.67 6.90 -6.86
C THR A 756 7.53 8.20 -7.64
N THR A 757 7.05 9.27 -7.00
CA THR A 757 6.84 10.55 -7.67
C THR A 757 8.10 11.37 -7.55
N ALA A 758 8.73 11.63 -8.69
CA ALA A 758 9.87 12.53 -8.71
C ALA A 758 9.45 13.97 -8.33
N PRO A 759 10.33 14.71 -7.64
CA PRO A 759 10.10 16.13 -7.38
C PRO A 759 9.98 16.89 -8.71
N ASN A 760 9.29 18.03 -8.70
CA ASN A 760 9.29 18.93 -9.86
C ASN A 760 10.72 19.41 -10.17
N PRO A 761 11.06 19.68 -11.45
CA PRO A 761 12.35 20.24 -11.81
C PRO A 761 12.64 21.53 -11.02
N PRO A 762 13.85 21.69 -10.46
CA PRO A 762 14.19 22.90 -9.73
C PRO A 762 14.27 24.10 -10.67
N SER A 763 13.88 25.30 -10.25
CA SER A 763 14.11 26.52 -11.03
C SER A 763 15.55 27.02 -10.81
N VAL A 764 16.11 27.67 -11.83
CA VAL A 764 17.35 28.44 -11.70
C VAL A 764 17.00 29.90 -11.93
N ASP A 765 16.93 30.67 -10.83
CA ASP A 765 16.44 32.05 -10.86
C ASP A 765 17.59 33.05 -11.01
N THR A 766 18.77 32.72 -10.46
CA THR A 766 19.94 33.61 -10.46
C THR A 766 21.22 32.84 -10.73
N VAL A 767 22.10 33.43 -11.55
CA VAL A 767 23.48 32.99 -11.72
C VAL A 767 24.36 34.24 -11.61
N THR A 768 25.13 34.33 -10.53
CA THR A 768 25.97 35.50 -10.22
C THR A 768 27.42 35.09 -9.98
N GLY A 769 28.37 36.01 -10.10
CA GLY A 769 29.80 35.71 -9.95
C GLY A 769 30.56 35.67 -11.28
N ASN A 770 31.76 35.08 -11.28
CA ASN A 770 32.62 35.03 -12.45
C ASN A 770 33.55 33.79 -12.44
N THR A 771 34.16 33.49 -13.60
CA THR A 771 35.06 32.34 -13.79
C THR A 771 36.23 32.27 -12.79
N TYR A 772 36.69 33.40 -12.26
CA TYR A 772 37.83 33.47 -11.34
C TYR A 772 37.47 33.31 -9.87
N THR A 773 36.21 33.50 -9.48
CA THR A 773 35.74 33.40 -8.08
C THR A 773 34.71 32.31 -7.86
N GLY A 774 34.26 31.68 -8.96
CA GLY A 774 33.14 30.73 -9.00
C GLY A 774 31.82 31.45 -9.26
N TYR A 775 30.87 30.73 -9.86
CA TYR A 775 29.49 31.20 -10.02
C TYR A 775 28.64 30.71 -8.85
N THR A 776 27.74 31.54 -8.36
CA THR A 776 26.70 31.15 -7.40
C THR A 776 25.38 31.04 -8.14
N VAL A 777 24.79 29.85 -8.10
CA VAL A 777 23.51 29.50 -8.71
C VAL A 777 22.45 29.46 -7.61
N GLY A 778 21.45 30.34 -7.68
CA GLY A 778 20.33 30.38 -6.77
C GLY A 778 19.02 30.07 -7.48
N GLY A 779 18.11 29.39 -6.80
CA GLY A 779 16.84 28.98 -7.38
C GLY A 779 15.90 28.34 -6.37
N ARG A 780 14.85 27.68 -6.86
CA ARG A 780 13.85 27.01 -6.03
C ARG A 780 13.75 25.53 -6.34
N GLY A 781 13.40 24.74 -5.33
CA GLY A 781 13.12 23.31 -5.48
C GLY A 781 12.13 22.84 -4.42
N GLU A 782 11.85 21.55 -4.40
CA GLU A 782 11.02 20.96 -3.35
C GLU A 782 11.76 21.02 -1.99
N PRO A 783 11.16 21.58 -0.93
CA PRO A 783 11.80 21.66 0.38
C PRO A 783 12.35 20.32 0.88
N GLY A 784 13.60 20.30 1.32
CA GLY A 784 14.27 19.07 1.79
C GLY A 784 14.83 18.17 0.68
N SER A 785 14.54 18.44 -0.60
CA SER A 785 15.18 17.76 -1.72
C SER A 785 16.64 18.21 -1.90
N THR A 786 17.46 17.36 -2.51
CA THR A 786 18.86 17.65 -2.85
C THR A 786 18.95 18.14 -4.28
N ILE A 787 19.46 19.35 -4.49
CA ILE A 787 19.79 19.86 -5.82
C ILE A 787 21.18 19.42 -6.24
N THR A 788 21.31 18.94 -7.47
CA THR A 788 22.59 18.59 -8.11
C THR A 788 22.75 19.39 -9.39
N ILE A 789 23.86 20.13 -9.53
CA ILE A 789 24.25 20.80 -10.78
C ILE A 789 25.36 20.01 -11.45
N LYS A 790 25.15 19.63 -12.71
CA LYS A 790 26.11 18.89 -13.54
C LYS A 790 26.36 19.55 -14.88
N ASN A 791 27.50 19.25 -15.48
CA ASN A 791 27.76 19.50 -16.89
C ASN A 791 27.17 18.33 -17.70
N PRO A 792 26.09 18.53 -18.49
CA PRO A 792 25.46 17.45 -19.24
C PRO A 792 26.36 16.87 -20.34
N ALA A 793 27.35 17.62 -20.83
CA ALA A 793 28.27 17.15 -21.87
C ALA A 793 29.38 16.22 -21.33
N THR A 794 29.77 16.37 -20.07
CA THR A 794 30.84 15.57 -19.44
C THR A 794 30.35 14.63 -18.35
N GLY A 795 29.14 14.83 -17.83
CA GLY A 795 28.58 14.13 -16.68
C GLY A 795 29.15 14.60 -15.32
N GLU A 796 30.05 15.58 -15.33
CA GLU A 796 30.72 16.07 -14.12
C GLU A 796 29.74 16.81 -13.21
N VAL A 797 29.69 16.43 -11.92
CA VAL A 797 28.92 17.14 -10.90
C VAL A 797 29.74 18.33 -10.39
N LEU A 798 29.19 19.53 -10.54
CA LEU A 798 29.84 20.79 -10.20
C LEU A 798 29.38 21.35 -8.86
N GLY A 799 28.30 20.83 -8.28
CA GLY A 799 27.89 21.19 -6.93
C GLY A 799 26.56 20.55 -6.53
N THR A 800 26.36 20.41 -5.21
CA THR A 800 25.11 19.94 -4.62
C THR A 800 24.74 20.80 -3.41
N THR A 801 23.44 20.89 -3.11
CA THR A 801 22.95 21.48 -1.85
C THR A 801 21.55 20.95 -1.52
N ILE A 802 21.05 21.20 -0.31
CA ILE A 802 19.69 20.87 0.09
C ILE A 802 18.81 22.11 -0.04
N VAL A 803 17.58 21.94 -0.53
CA VAL A 803 16.57 23.01 -0.56
C VAL A 803 16.06 23.27 0.85
N ASP A 804 16.05 24.54 1.26
CA ASP A 804 15.54 24.93 2.58
C ASP A 804 14.02 24.73 2.72
N LYS A 805 13.51 24.90 3.95
CA LYS A 805 12.08 24.76 4.27
C LYS A 805 11.16 25.72 3.51
N ASP A 806 11.70 26.82 2.98
CA ASP A 806 10.97 27.84 2.24
C ASP A 806 11.08 27.61 0.72
N GLY A 807 11.73 26.52 0.29
CA GLY A 807 11.86 26.10 -1.09
C GLY A 807 13.04 26.73 -1.83
N ASN A 808 13.97 27.42 -1.16
CA ASN A 808 15.10 28.08 -1.80
C ASN A 808 16.40 27.27 -1.69
N TYR A 809 17.29 27.45 -2.66
CA TYR A 809 18.63 26.88 -2.61
C TYR A 809 19.68 27.84 -3.20
N SER A 810 20.93 27.67 -2.79
CA SER A 810 22.08 28.38 -3.35
C SER A 810 23.29 27.45 -3.41
N ILE A 811 23.90 27.30 -4.59
CA ILE A 811 25.07 26.46 -4.86
C ILE A 811 26.19 27.32 -5.43
N LYS A 812 27.37 27.28 -4.80
CA LYS A 812 28.59 27.87 -5.35
C LYS A 812 29.35 26.83 -6.18
N LEU A 813 29.50 27.09 -7.47
CA LEU A 813 30.24 26.26 -8.42
C LEU A 813 31.76 26.50 -8.30
N PRO A 814 32.59 25.50 -8.67
CA PRO A 814 34.05 25.63 -8.68
C PRO A 814 34.54 26.71 -9.65
N MET A 815 35.76 27.19 -9.41
CA MET A 815 36.46 28.12 -10.32
C MET A 815 36.77 27.42 -11.65
N GLY A 816 36.78 28.19 -12.75
CA GLY A 816 37.14 27.68 -14.08
C GLY A 816 35.96 27.31 -14.99
N VAL A 817 34.72 27.36 -14.49
CA VAL A 817 33.53 27.24 -15.36
C VAL A 817 33.48 28.44 -16.31
N LYS A 818 33.47 28.18 -17.62
CA LYS A 818 33.58 29.21 -18.66
C LYS A 818 32.23 29.91 -18.91
N PRO A 819 32.21 31.21 -19.24
CA PRO A 819 31.00 31.88 -19.69
C PRO A 819 30.43 31.18 -20.94
N GLY A 820 29.11 31.07 -21.02
CA GLY A 820 28.41 30.38 -22.11
C GLY A 820 28.33 28.85 -21.96
N THR A 821 28.86 28.26 -20.89
CA THR A 821 28.72 26.81 -20.62
C THR A 821 27.27 26.48 -20.29
N GLN A 822 26.70 25.46 -20.94
CA GLN A 822 25.40 24.89 -20.60
C GLN A 822 25.56 23.89 -19.45
N LEU A 823 24.77 24.06 -18.39
CA LEU A 823 24.71 23.21 -17.20
C LEU A 823 23.27 22.76 -16.95
N SER A 824 23.11 21.76 -16.10
CA SER A 824 21.83 21.12 -15.81
C SER A 824 21.65 20.94 -14.30
N ALA A 825 20.49 21.33 -13.77
CA ALA A 825 20.11 21.18 -12.37
C ALA A 825 18.98 20.15 -12.21
N THR A 826 19.11 19.21 -11.27
CA THR A 826 18.08 18.23 -10.91
C THR A 826 17.82 18.25 -9.42
N ALA A 827 16.60 17.97 -8.98
CA ALA A 827 16.24 17.76 -7.59
C ALA A 827 16.09 16.25 -7.29
N THR A 828 16.50 15.82 -6.10
CA THR A 828 16.33 14.44 -5.63
C THR A 828 15.65 14.46 -4.27
N ASP A 829 14.49 13.82 -4.16
CA ASP A 829 13.74 13.76 -2.89
C ASP A 829 14.38 12.79 -1.88
N ALA A 830 13.77 12.66 -0.70
CA ALA A 830 14.25 11.74 0.34
C ALA A 830 14.06 10.26 -0.01
N ALA A 831 13.15 9.93 -0.95
CA ALA A 831 12.92 8.59 -1.46
C ALA A 831 13.91 8.20 -2.57
N GLY A 832 14.72 9.15 -3.06
CA GLY A 832 15.72 8.97 -4.11
C GLY A 832 15.17 9.18 -5.52
N ASN A 833 13.94 9.68 -5.69
CA ASN A 833 13.40 9.99 -7.00
C ASN A 833 14.04 11.29 -7.52
N VAL A 834 14.43 11.30 -8.80
CA VAL A 834 15.14 12.43 -9.44
C VAL A 834 14.20 13.14 -10.40
N SER A 835 14.12 14.46 -10.31
CA SER A 835 13.33 15.30 -11.23
C SER A 835 13.84 15.24 -12.67
N ASP A 836 13.01 15.70 -13.61
CA ASP A 836 13.53 16.13 -14.91
C ASP A 836 14.56 17.26 -14.73
N PRO A 837 15.54 17.40 -15.64
CA PRO A 837 16.57 18.43 -15.56
C PRO A 837 16.05 19.83 -15.95
N THR A 838 16.55 20.85 -15.26
CA THR A 838 16.46 22.25 -15.66
C THR A 838 17.81 22.70 -16.21
N ASP A 839 17.86 22.94 -17.52
CA ASP A 839 19.07 23.42 -18.19
C ASP A 839 19.20 24.94 -18.13
N PHE A 840 20.41 25.43 -17.89
CA PHE A 840 20.73 26.86 -17.86
C PHE A 840 22.13 27.13 -18.42
N ILE A 841 22.39 28.37 -18.82
CA ILE A 841 23.67 28.78 -19.38
C ILE A 841 24.35 29.75 -18.43
N ILE A 842 25.65 29.57 -18.19
CA ILE A 842 26.46 30.54 -17.46
C ILE A 842 26.49 31.86 -18.25
N PRO A 843 26.09 33.01 -17.67
CA PRO A 843 25.99 34.27 -18.39
C PRO A 843 27.27 34.61 -19.15
N VAL A 844 27.14 34.93 -20.44
CA VAL A 844 28.25 35.49 -21.21
C VAL A 844 28.50 36.92 -20.75
N LEU A 845 29.76 37.26 -20.48
CA LEU A 845 30.13 38.64 -20.18
C LEU A 845 29.97 39.46 -21.46
N THR A 846 28.91 40.24 -21.57
CA THR A 846 28.88 41.35 -22.51
C THR A 846 29.79 42.43 -21.93
N SER A 847 30.86 42.75 -22.66
CA SER A 847 31.78 43.82 -22.29
C SER A 847 31.01 45.15 -22.24
N GLY A 848 30.53 45.54 -21.06
CA GLY A 848 29.77 46.79 -20.91
C GLY A 848 29.22 47.11 -19.52
N MET A 849 29.22 46.20 -18.54
CA MET A 849 28.76 46.51 -17.18
C MET A 849 29.78 46.02 -16.13
N ALA A 850 30.83 46.82 -15.93
CA ALA A 850 31.60 46.76 -14.70
C ALA A 850 30.84 47.56 -13.62
N ILE A 851 30.13 46.86 -12.74
CA ILE A 851 29.68 47.43 -11.47
C ILE A 851 30.87 47.29 -10.52
N GLY A 852 31.53 48.42 -10.24
CA GLY A 852 32.68 48.46 -9.36
C GLY A 852 32.26 48.16 -7.92
N ASN A 853 32.86 47.12 -7.34
CA ASN A 853 33.21 47.14 -5.92
C ASN A 853 34.34 46.15 -5.64
N SER A 854 35.51 46.65 -5.24
CA SER A 854 36.24 46.24 -4.03
C SER A 854 37.65 46.83 -4.05
N GLY A 855 37.96 47.57 -3.00
CA GLY A 855 39.33 47.88 -2.62
C GLY A 855 40.05 46.63 -2.09
N ASP A 856 41.37 46.77 -2.09
CA ASP A 856 42.39 46.06 -1.34
C ASP A 856 42.80 44.62 -1.74
N ASN A 857 43.92 44.64 -2.47
CA ASN A 857 45.20 44.02 -2.10
C ASN A 857 45.44 42.55 -2.51
N MET A 858 46.36 42.34 -3.46
CA MET A 858 47.63 41.63 -3.27
C MET A 858 48.42 41.65 -4.59
N GLY A 859 49.69 42.07 -4.51
CA GLY A 859 50.55 42.34 -5.66
C GLY A 859 51.22 41.11 -6.28
N GLY A 860 51.87 41.35 -7.43
CA GLY A 860 52.80 40.39 -8.01
C GLY A 860 53.06 40.56 -9.50
N LYS A 861 53.95 41.51 -9.83
CA LYS A 861 54.91 41.56 -10.96
C LYS A 861 54.41 41.17 -12.35
N TYR A 862 54.51 42.07 -13.33
CA TYR A 862 55.22 41.91 -14.61
C TYR A 862 55.00 43.16 -15.51
N PHE A 863 56.09 43.91 -15.76
CA PHE A 863 56.37 44.87 -16.86
C PHE A 863 55.42 46.08 -17.09
N SER A 864 55.82 47.28 -17.52
CA SER A 864 57.06 48.08 -17.53
C SER A 864 56.67 49.46 -18.09
N SER A 865 57.27 50.52 -17.56
CA SER A 865 57.57 51.82 -18.23
C SER A 865 56.43 52.61 -18.91
N GLY A 866 56.08 53.75 -18.31
CA GLY A 866 55.41 54.86 -18.98
C GLY A 866 55.13 56.01 -18.01
N LYS A 867 55.87 57.12 -18.16
CA LYS A 867 55.94 58.26 -17.25
C LYS A 867 54.94 59.37 -17.67
N LEU A 868 54.38 60.07 -16.67
CA LEU A 868 53.79 61.44 -16.66
C LEU A 868 52.32 61.62 -17.13
N PRO A 869 51.61 62.69 -16.65
CA PRO A 869 51.67 63.37 -15.35
C PRO A 869 50.29 63.57 -14.68
N ALA A 870 50.31 64.02 -13.42
CA ALA A 870 49.16 64.54 -12.68
C ALA A 870 48.69 65.89 -13.22
N THR A 871 47.38 66.16 -13.20
CA THR A 871 46.84 67.49 -12.90
C THR A 871 45.42 67.42 -12.34
N ASN A 872 45.23 68.19 -11.27
CA ASN A 872 44.00 68.58 -10.59
C ASN A 872 42.97 69.22 -11.53
N GLY A 873 41.71 69.31 -11.08
CA GLY A 873 40.81 70.37 -11.54
C GLY A 873 39.34 70.00 -11.48
N ALA A 874 38.60 70.72 -10.63
CA ALA A 874 37.16 70.79 -10.63
C ALA A 874 36.60 71.16 -12.02
N ASP A 875 35.40 70.68 -12.36
CA ASP A 875 34.30 71.60 -12.65
C ASP A 875 32.96 70.87 -12.85
N THR A 876 31.95 71.57 -12.34
CA THR A 876 30.52 71.40 -12.49
C THR A 876 30.03 71.42 -13.95
N GLY A 877 28.85 70.86 -14.22
CA GLY A 877 28.00 71.45 -15.27
C GLY A 877 27.06 70.52 -16.00
N ARG A 878 25.77 70.86 -15.94
CA ARG A 878 24.60 70.23 -16.56
C ARG A 878 24.54 70.49 -18.08
N LEU A 879 23.62 69.77 -18.76
CA LEU A 879 23.02 69.92 -20.12
C LEU A 879 23.43 68.76 -21.05
N GLY A 880 22.59 68.11 -21.85
CA GLY A 880 21.16 68.18 -22.18
C GLY A 880 20.83 66.89 -22.99
N LEU A 881 19.68 66.25 -22.79
CA LEU A 881 18.46 66.34 -23.63
C LEU A 881 18.66 66.18 -25.15
N ILE A 882 17.73 65.40 -25.74
CA ILE A 882 17.39 65.13 -27.17
C ILE A 882 18.04 63.83 -27.69
N GLY A 883 17.32 62.72 -27.87
CA GLY A 883 16.27 62.45 -28.90
C GLY A 883 16.92 61.58 -30.00
N THR A 884 16.35 60.57 -30.66
CA THR A 884 14.98 60.12 -30.89
C THR A 884 15.05 58.75 -31.61
N VAL A 885 14.01 57.94 -31.40
CA VAL A 885 13.44 56.83 -32.20
C VAL A 885 13.98 56.59 -33.64
N ILE A 886 14.25 55.31 -33.99
CA ILE A 886 13.72 54.52 -35.15
C ILE A 886 14.53 53.22 -35.35
N LEU A 887 13.85 52.17 -35.89
CA LEU A 887 14.26 50.81 -36.34
C LEU A 887 14.17 49.71 -35.27
N SER A 888 13.52 48.55 -35.46
CA SER A 888 13.18 47.86 -36.72
C SER A 888 12.10 46.79 -36.54
N LEU A 889 11.18 46.77 -37.50
CA LEU A 889 10.24 45.70 -37.83
C LEU A 889 10.81 45.05 -39.10
N LEU A 890 11.45 43.87 -39.03
CA LEU A 890 11.74 42.98 -40.16
C LEU A 890 12.51 41.72 -39.69
N GLY A 891 11.90 40.54 -39.85
CA GLY A 891 12.53 39.27 -39.50
C GLY A 891 11.67 38.04 -39.77
N SER A 892 10.87 38.04 -40.85
CA SER A 892 10.33 36.80 -41.41
C SER A 892 10.92 36.62 -42.80
N LEU A 893 11.29 35.36 -43.11
CA LEU A 893 11.46 34.79 -44.46
C LEU A 893 12.89 34.68 -45.06
N VAL A 894 13.69 33.70 -44.63
CA VAL A 894 14.54 32.87 -45.54
C VAL A 894 14.76 31.48 -44.94
N PHE A 895 13.90 30.50 -45.26
CA PHE A 895 14.25 29.08 -45.17
C PHE A 895 13.41 28.26 -46.15
N TRP A 896 13.75 28.28 -47.46
CA TRP A 896 13.44 27.16 -48.38
C TRP A 896 14.21 27.25 -49.70
N ARG A 897 15.42 26.67 -49.75
CA ARG A 897 15.92 25.93 -50.93
C ARG A 897 17.26 25.25 -50.64
N LYS A 898 17.35 23.98 -51.06
CA LYS A 898 18.49 23.05 -51.11
C LYS A 898 18.89 22.41 -49.76
N ASN A 899 18.46 21.17 -49.57
CA ASN A 899 19.33 20.07 -49.99
C ASN A 899 18.53 18.96 -50.65
N LYS A 900 19.00 18.63 -51.86
CA LYS A 900 18.52 17.59 -52.75
C LYS A 900 19.31 16.33 -52.38
N LYS A 901 18.61 15.20 -52.41
CA LYS A 901 19.08 13.81 -52.55
C LYS A 901 20.53 13.64 -52.99
N GLU A 902 21.23 12.76 -52.27
CA GLU A 902 22.08 11.66 -52.76
C GLU A 902 22.04 10.61 -51.64
N ASP A 903 22.17 9.31 -51.83
CA ASP A 903 21.70 8.35 -52.84
C ASP A 903 21.80 6.99 -52.11
N GLU A 904 21.09 6.00 -52.62
CA GLU A 904 21.07 4.62 -52.15
C GLU A 904 22.48 3.97 -52.14
N SER A 905 22.78 3.24 -51.06
CA SER A 905 23.37 1.89 -51.10
C SER A 905 23.10 1.18 -49.78
#